data_AF-A0A084IK69-F1
#
_entry.id   AF-A0A084IK69-F1
#
_cell.length_a   1.000
_cell.length_b   1.000
_cell.length_c   1.000
_cell.angle_alpha   90.00
_cell.angle_beta   90.00
_cell.angle_gamma   90.00
#
_symmetry.space_group_name_H-M   'P 1'
#
loop_
_entity.id
_entity.type
_entity.pdbx_description
1 polymer ?
#
loop_
_entity_poly.entity_id
_entity_poly.type
_entity_poly.pdbx_seq_one_letter_code
_entity_poly.pdbx_strand_id
1 'polypeptide(L)'
;MQTDSGRRALAFQDEILPHVSRTFALTIPELPEALRVAVGNAYLLCRIADTIEDDAELDYETKANWHAEFVQVVETGEGGADFGQRLAPQLASATLDAERRLVAHTEDVLTVMRDLRPAQRAAVARCVRIMCEGMPEYERAASAEGLPTLAHLDRYCYFVAGVVGEMLSAMFTDHEPAMGAHDAELNRLAVSFGQGLQMTNILKDIWADQSRGVCWLPRDVFARHGFDLSDLGKRPADEAFAAGLSELIGLATGHLRNALEFTLRIPGHQKGMRRFCLWAIGLALLTLRKIQANPYFTDGSQVKVSRRSVQATVLTTNLAVADDDRLRHLFHMTAHDLPALTPKLADDPAAPINDIVEMPRPGVASAAQPAGLAEAIDAAQTRLFADQNPDGHWRYECEADCTIPAEYILMMHFVGDVDTALQARVANYIRYKQAAHGGWPLYYGGDLDLSCSVKCYYALKLAGDDVDAPHMVHARQAILARGGAGQVNVFTLIALAQFGQVPWRAVPFIPVEVMLMPQASPFHLSKVSYWSRTVMVPLFILTSLRTMARNPAGVNIRELFTIPPEQQRDFVPAQNTLQRVFKGLDLVGRSFEPLIPKFVRKRAIKTAENWIIERLNGTDGIGAIFPAMVNVYEALGELGYPADHPYRANTRQAIDDLVFDHGDMANVQPCVSPVWDTGLAALALQEAAGEGDTPVVRAGLDWLAERQVLDGPGDWKRDHPDLPGGGWPFQYANDHYPDLDDTAVIAWAMYNTGDGATYGRAITRATNWLVGMQSSNGGVAAFDSDNNHEYLNEIPFADHGALLDPPTADVTARVLTLTGLLQRPEDGPFIQRAMAYLKREQEADGSWFGRWGTNYIYGTWSVLMALEALGEDMSQDWIQRAVAYLRGMQRTDGSWGEDNGTYWDPPRGRSDVSTSFQTAWAMLGLMAAGERDTPALARGAAWLIDAQGDDGAWHDPEHTAPGFPRVFYLKYHGYTRYFPLWALARYRNVHGVPASGAEAASTD
;
A
#
# COMPACT_ATOMS: atom_id res chain seq x y z
N MET A 1 -0.81 -49.19 -8.77
CA MET A 1 0.17 -50.21 -9.20
C MET A 1 1.27 -49.44 -9.93
N GLN A 2 2.43 -49.20 -9.30
CA GLN A 2 3.53 -48.47 -9.95
C GLN A 2 4.00 -49.23 -11.21
N THR A 3 4.13 -48.50 -12.32
CA THR A 3 4.69 -49.00 -13.57
C THR A 3 6.15 -49.43 -13.35
N ASP A 4 6.66 -50.33 -14.19
CA ASP A 4 8.05 -50.78 -14.10
C ASP A 4 9.05 -49.61 -14.28
N SER A 5 8.64 -48.56 -15.02
CA SER A 5 9.37 -47.30 -15.17
C SER A 5 9.43 -46.50 -13.86
N GLY A 6 8.30 -46.33 -13.16
CA GLY A 6 8.27 -45.57 -11.89
C GLY A 6 9.12 -46.20 -10.79
N ARG A 7 9.24 -47.54 -10.75
CA ARG A 7 10.12 -48.23 -9.80
C ARG A 7 11.60 -48.00 -10.08
N ARG A 8 12.01 -47.97 -11.34
CA ARG A 8 13.40 -47.67 -11.73
C ARG A 8 13.76 -46.22 -11.42
N ALA A 9 12.85 -45.29 -11.72
CA ALA A 9 13.00 -43.87 -11.43
C ALA A 9 13.16 -43.58 -9.93
N LEU A 10 12.33 -44.22 -9.08
CA LEU A 10 12.46 -44.10 -7.63
C LEU A 10 13.76 -44.73 -7.10
N ALA A 11 14.18 -45.87 -7.66
CA ALA A 11 15.47 -46.47 -7.31
C ALA A 11 16.65 -45.56 -7.67
N PHE A 12 16.57 -44.85 -8.80
CA PHE A 12 17.56 -43.84 -9.17
C PHE A 12 17.59 -42.68 -8.18
N GLN A 13 16.42 -42.14 -7.78
CA GLN A 13 16.34 -41.08 -6.77
C GLN A 13 17.00 -41.49 -5.44
N ASP A 14 16.68 -42.68 -4.93
CA ASP A 14 17.26 -43.18 -3.67
C ASP A 14 18.77 -43.44 -3.79
N GLU A 15 19.25 -43.83 -4.97
CA GLU A 15 20.66 -44.09 -5.26
C GLU A 15 21.47 -42.81 -5.44
N ILE A 16 20.97 -41.80 -6.16
CA ILE A 16 21.72 -40.59 -6.50
C ILE A 16 21.79 -39.59 -5.34
N LEU A 17 20.76 -39.53 -4.48
CA LEU A 17 20.63 -38.54 -3.41
C LEU A 17 21.87 -38.44 -2.47
N PRO A 18 22.46 -39.55 -1.97
CA PRO A 18 23.66 -39.51 -1.14
C PRO A 18 24.92 -39.03 -1.85
N HIS A 19 24.94 -39.08 -3.19
CA HIS A 19 26.07 -38.65 -4.00
C HIS A 19 26.04 -37.15 -4.30
N VAL A 20 24.86 -36.53 -4.28
CA VAL A 20 24.68 -35.07 -4.48
C VAL A 20 24.43 -34.30 -3.19
N SER A 21 24.15 -34.96 -2.06
CA SER A 21 24.00 -34.30 -0.76
C SER A 21 24.35 -35.17 0.43
N ARG A 22 25.26 -34.69 1.30
CA ARG A 22 25.56 -35.38 2.57
C ARG A 22 24.56 -35.07 3.67
N THR A 23 24.06 -33.84 3.73
CA THR A 23 23.12 -33.38 4.77
C THR A 23 21.74 -33.93 4.51
N PHE A 24 21.22 -33.77 3.28
CA PHE A 24 19.88 -34.24 2.95
C PHE A 24 19.78 -35.77 2.87
N ALA A 25 20.86 -36.48 2.55
CA ALA A 25 20.91 -37.94 2.67
C ALA A 25 20.82 -38.44 4.12
N LEU A 26 21.11 -37.59 5.11
CA LEU A 26 20.89 -37.90 6.52
C LEU A 26 19.48 -37.50 6.98
N THR A 27 18.96 -36.34 6.54
CA THR A 27 17.71 -35.79 7.08
C THR A 27 16.46 -36.32 6.36
N ILE A 28 16.46 -36.43 5.03
CA ILE A 28 15.29 -36.88 4.25
C ILE A 28 14.78 -38.27 4.66
N PRO A 29 15.63 -39.26 4.97
CA PRO A 29 15.16 -40.57 5.44
C PRO A 29 14.34 -40.55 6.73
N GLU A 30 14.41 -39.48 7.52
CA GLU A 30 13.63 -39.34 8.76
C GLU A 30 12.17 -38.96 8.50
N LEU A 31 11.84 -38.46 7.31
CA LEU A 31 10.49 -38.08 6.94
C LEU A 31 9.58 -39.30 6.78
N PRO A 32 8.25 -39.15 7.03
CA PRO A 32 7.26 -40.14 6.65
C PRO A 32 7.39 -40.51 5.16
N GLU A 33 7.11 -41.77 4.79
CA GLU A 33 7.39 -42.30 3.44
C GLU A 33 6.85 -41.42 2.30
N ALA A 34 5.61 -40.92 2.43
CA ALA A 34 5.01 -40.03 1.44
C ALA A 34 5.73 -38.68 1.30
N LEU A 35 6.27 -38.14 2.39
CA LEU A 35 7.06 -36.90 2.38
C LEU A 35 8.51 -37.17 1.94
N ARG A 36 9.09 -38.31 2.30
CA ARG A 36 10.45 -38.72 1.90
C ARG A 36 10.60 -38.73 0.38
N VAL A 37 9.63 -39.30 -0.33
CA VAL A 37 9.64 -39.35 -1.80
C VAL A 37 9.50 -37.95 -2.39
N ALA A 38 8.54 -37.16 -1.92
CA ALA A 38 8.27 -35.81 -2.44
C ALA A 38 9.42 -34.84 -2.19
N VAL A 39 9.95 -34.79 -0.96
CA VAL A 39 11.08 -33.91 -0.59
C VAL A 39 12.38 -34.38 -1.26
N GLY A 40 12.60 -35.68 -1.38
CA GLY A 40 13.73 -36.23 -2.15
C GLY A 40 13.68 -35.82 -3.62
N ASN A 41 12.51 -35.89 -4.24
CA ASN A 41 12.30 -35.48 -5.63
C ASN A 41 12.53 -33.98 -5.82
N ALA A 42 11.92 -33.18 -4.95
CA ALA A 42 12.07 -31.73 -4.95
C ALA A 42 13.53 -31.30 -4.82
N TYR A 43 14.27 -31.91 -3.88
CA TYR A 43 15.69 -31.63 -3.69
C TYR A 43 16.52 -31.91 -4.95
N LEU A 44 16.26 -33.01 -5.65
CA LEU A 44 16.96 -33.34 -6.89
C LEU A 44 16.68 -32.34 -8.01
N LEU A 45 15.46 -31.84 -8.12
CA LEU A 45 15.12 -30.79 -9.10
C LEU A 45 15.78 -29.45 -8.75
N CYS A 46 15.76 -29.05 -7.47
CA CYS A 46 16.50 -27.88 -7.00
C CYS A 46 18.01 -28.03 -7.25
N ARG A 47 18.58 -29.23 -7.06
CA ARG A 47 19.99 -29.52 -7.33
C ARG A 47 20.35 -29.44 -8.82
N ILE A 48 19.44 -29.79 -9.72
CA ILE A 48 19.64 -29.58 -11.17
C ILE A 48 19.70 -28.07 -11.47
N ALA A 49 18.79 -27.28 -10.91
CA ALA A 49 18.85 -25.81 -11.03
C ALA A 49 20.17 -25.24 -10.47
N ASP A 50 20.58 -25.67 -9.27
CA ASP A 50 21.89 -25.30 -8.68
C ASP A 50 23.06 -25.68 -9.63
N THR A 51 23.01 -26.86 -10.25
CA THR A 51 24.09 -27.34 -11.14
C THR A 51 24.22 -26.47 -12.39
N ILE A 52 23.11 -25.96 -12.92
CA ILE A 52 23.12 -25.01 -14.06
C ILE A 52 23.74 -23.68 -13.62
N GLU A 53 23.34 -23.19 -12.46
CA GLU A 53 23.80 -21.91 -11.90
C GLU A 53 25.29 -21.94 -11.56
N ASP A 54 25.75 -23.00 -10.90
CA ASP A 54 27.14 -23.16 -10.42
C ASP A 54 28.15 -23.52 -11.52
N ASP A 55 27.70 -23.83 -12.74
CA ASP A 55 28.59 -24.23 -13.82
C ASP A 55 29.59 -23.12 -14.17
N ALA A 56 30.87 -23.47 -14.26
CA ALA A 56 31.96 -22.51 -14.44
C ALA A 56 32.29 -22.22 -15.92
N GLU A 57 31.78 -23.02 -16.87
CA GLU A 57 32.09 -22.90 -18.31
C GLU A 57 30.90 -22.35 -19.12
N LEU A 58 29.66 -22.51 -18.65
CA LEU A 58 28.49 -21.89 -19.28
C LEU A 58 28.49 -20.37 -19.06
N ASP A 59 28.25 -19.61 -20.15
CA ASP A 59 28.03 -18.17 -20.04
C ASP A 59 26.62 -17.85 -19.52
N TYR A 60 26.44 -16.60 -19.10
CA TYR A 60 25.20 -16.09 -18.54
C TYR A 60 23.98 -16.31 -19.45
N GLU A 61 24.08 -16.01 -20.75
CA GLU A 61 22.95 -16.15 -21.68
C GLU A 61 22.58 -17.62 -21.84
N THR A 62 23.58 -18.51 -21.87
CA THR A 62 23.37 -19.95 -21.96
C THR A 62 22.72 -20.49 -20.69
N LYS A 63 23.15 -20.06 -19.50
CA LYS A 63 22.53 -20.43 -18.21
C LYS A 63 21.07 -19.98 -18.13
N ALA A 64 20.79 -18.72 -18.49
CA ALA A 64 19.43 -18.18 -18.50
C ALA A 64 18.51 -18.98 -19.44
N ASN A 65 18.99 -19.36 -20.62
CA ASN A 65 18.24 -20.22 -21.54
C ASN A 65 17.99 -21.62 -20.96
N TRP A 66 18.99 -22.22 -20.31
CA TRP A 66 18.83 -23.52 -19.66
C TRP A 66 17.86 -23.48 -18.48
N HIS A 67 17.89 -22.42 -17.68
CA HIS A 67 16.94 -22.18 -16.59
C HIS A 67 15.51 -22.05 -17.13
N ALA A 68 15.30 -21.22 -18.16
CA ALA A 68 13.99 -21.07 -18.79
C ALA A 68 13.45 -22.40 -19.36
N GLU A 69 14.31 -23.17 -20.03
CA GLU A 69 13.94 -24.49 -20.54
C GLU A 69 13.67 -25.50 -19.41
N PHE A 70 14.48 -25.49 -18.35
CA PHE A 70 14.30 -26.36 -17.20
C PHE A 70 12.99 -26.10 -16.47
N VAL A 71 12.60 -24.83 -16.31
CA VAL A 71 11.28 -24.44 -15.78
C VAL A 71 10.17 -25.06 -16.62
N GLN A 72 10.23 -24.92 -17.95
CA GLN A 72 9.24 -25.52 -18.84
C GLN A 72 9.17 -27.05 -18.69
N VAL A 73 10.32 -27.72 -18.61
CA VAL A 73 10.42 -29.17 -18.43
C VAL A 73 9.82 -29.62 -17.09
N VAL A 74 10.03 -28.88 -16.01
CA VAL A 74 9.48 -29.20 -14.68
C VAL A 74 7.97 -28.92 -14.61
N GLU A 75 7.50 -27.81 -15.17
CA GLU A 75 6.07 -27.44 -15.15
C GLU A 75 5.21 -28.37 -16.01
N THR A 76 5.73 -28.77 -17.18
CA THR A 76 5.03 -29.71 -18.07
C THR A 76 5.20 -31.16 -17.61
N GLY A 77 6.31 -31.49 -16.95
CA GLY A 77 6.69 -32.86 -16.63
C GLY A 77 7.07 -33.69 -17.86
N GLU A 78 7.42 -33.03 -18.97
CA GLU A 78 7.76 -33.62 -20.26
C GLU A 78 9.14 -33.11 -20.75
N GLY A 79 9.77 -33.84 -21.67
CA GLY A 79 11.02 -33.40 -22.32
C GLY A 79 12.31 -33.60 -21.51
N GLY A 80 12.26 -34.18 -20.31
CA GLY A 80 13.42 -34.36 -19.43
C GLY A 80 14.56 -35.17 -20.04
N ALA A 81 14.25 -36.15 -20.90
CA ALA A 81 15.27 -36.97 -21.57
C ALA A 81 16.08 -36.17 -22.60
N ASP A 82 15.41 -35.31 -23.38
CA ASP A 82 16.07 -34.46 -24.37
C ASP A 82 16.88 -33.34 -23.70
N PHE A 83 16.29 -32.69 -22.68
CA PHE A 83 16.95 -31.70 -21.84
C PHE A 83 18.27 -32.25 -21.26
N GLY A 84 18.21 -33.40 -20.57
CA GLY A 84 19.38 -34.00 -19.94
C GLY A 84 20.46 -34.43 -20.93
N GLN A 85 20.07 -34.94 -22.11
CA GLN A 85 21.01 -35.34 -23.17
C GLN A 85 21.75 -34.15 -23.78
N ARG A 86 21.11 -32.98 -23.88
CA ARG A 86 21.73 -31.78 -24.43
C ARG A 86 22.59 -31.03 -23.42
N LEU A 87 22.14 -30.91 -22.17
CA LEU A 87 22.83 -30.14 -21.14
C LEU A 87 24.03 -30.90 -20.53
N ALA A 88 23.87 -32.18 -20.18
CA ALA A 88 24.91 -32.91 -19.44
C ALA A 88 26.30 -32.95 -20.13
N PRO A 89 26.43 -33.01 -21.47
CA PRO A 89 27.72 -32.91 -22.15
C PRO A 89 28.34 -31.52 -22.16
N GLN A 90 27.54 -30.46 -21.93
CA GLN A 90 27.99 -29.07 -21.95
C GLN A 90 28.49 -28.57 -20.59
N LEU A 91 28.15 -29.28 -19.50
CA LEU A 91 28.63 -28.93 -18.16
C LEU A 91 30.16 -29.03 -18.07
N ALA A 92 30.75 -28.08 -17.35
CA ALA A 92 32.18 -27.92 -17.16
C ALA A 92 32.87 -29.23 -16.73
N SER A 93 34.12 -29.42 -17.15
CA SER A 93 34.88 -30.64 -16.80
C SER A 93 35.06 -30.83 -15.28
N ALA A 94 34.97 -29.74 -14.51
CA ALA A 94 35.06 -29.73 -13.05
C ALA A 94 33.76 -30.14 -12.33
N THR A 95 32.61 -30.17 -13.02
CA THR A 95 31.31 -30.56 -12.45
C THR A 95 31.33 -32.01 -12.01
N LEU A 96 30.84 -32.28 -10.80
CA LEU A 96 30.90 -33.61 -10.17
C LEU A 96 30.17 -34.65 -11.03
N ASP A 97 30.77 -35.85 -11.18
CA ASP A 97 30.18 -36.95 -11.96
C ASP A 97 28.74 -37.28 -11.53
N ALA A 98 28.45 -37.17 -10.22
CA ALA A 98 27.12 -37.39 -9.69
C ALA A 98 26.10 -36.32 -10.13
N GLU A 99 26.50 -35.05 -10.19
CA GLU A 99 25.64 -33.95 -10.65
C GLU A 99 25.43 -34.02 -12.15
N ARG A 100 26.49 -34.30 -12.93
CA ARG A 100 26.36 -34.56 -14.37
C ARG A 100 25.42 -35.73 -14.66
N ARG A 101 25.53 -36.82 -13.88
CA ARG A 101 24.63 -37.96 -13.99
C ARG A 101 23.20 -37.60 -13.59
N LEU A 102 23.01 -36.78 -12.55
CA LEU A 102 21.69 -36.30 -12.15
C LEU A 102 21.02 -35.52 -13.30
N VAL A 103 21.74 -34.58 -13.93
CA VAL A 103 21.25 -33.81 -15.09
C VAL A 103 20.91 -34.74 -16.26
N ALA A 104 21.78 -35.71 -16.58
CA ALA A 104 21.55 -36.67 -17.67
C ALA A 104 20.28 -37.52 -17.45
N HIS A 105 19.89 -37.73 -16.20
CA HIS A 105 18.74 -38.54 -15.78
C HIS A 105 17.54 -37.68 -15.33
N THR A 106 17.41 -36.45 -15.85
CA THR A 106 16.27 -35.55 -15.53
C THR A 106 14.91 -36.23 -15.76
N GLU A 107 14.75 -37.07 -16.80
CA GLU A 107 13.51 -37.82 -17.05
C GLU A 107 13.13 -38.79 -15.92
N ASP A 108 14.11 -39.41 -15.27
CA ASP A 108 13.86 -40.30 -14.13
C ASP A 108 13.34 -39.47 -12.93
N VAL A 109 13.90 -38.28 -12.71
CA VAL A 109 13.42 -37.36 -11.66
C VAL A 109 11.99 -36.87 -11.94
N LEU A 110 11.68 -36.49 -13.19
CA LEU A 110 10.32 -36.09 -13.57
C LEU A 110 9.32 -37.25 -13.51
N THR A 111 9.77 -38.48 -13.78
CA THR A 111 8.93 -39.68 -13.64
C THR A 111 8.44 -39.84 -12.21
N VAL A 112 9.30 -39.60 -11.21
CA VAL A 112 8.88 -39.60 -9.79
C VAL A 112 7.96 -38.41 -9.51
N MET A 113 8.25 -37.21 -10.04
CA MET A 113 7.42 -36.02 -9.85
C MET A 113 5.98 -36.23 -10.32
N ARG A 114 5.77 -36.90 -11.47
CA ARG A 114 4.44 -37.19 -12.03
C ARG A 114 3.56 -38.01 -11.08
N ASP A 115 4.16 -38.89 -10.29
CA ASP A 115 3.47 -39.73 -9.30
C ASP A 115 3.16 -39.00 -7.97
N LEU A 116 3.68 -37.78 -7.76
CA LEU A 116 3.36 -36.97 -6.58
C LEU A 116 1.93 -36.42 -6.61
N ARG A 117 1.40 -36.07 -5.43
CA ARG A 117 0.08 -35.43 -5.31
C ARG A 117 0.07 -34.08 -6.04
N PRO A 118 -1.08 -33.62 -6.58
CA PRO A 118 -1.17 -32.35 -7.29
C PRO A 118 -0.62 -31.15 -6.50
N ALA A 119 -0.93 -31.06 -5.20
CA ALA A 119 -0.43 -30.00 -4.33
C ALA A 119 1.10 -30.03 -4.18
N GLN A 120 1.69 -31.22 -4.05
CA GLN A 120 3.14 -31.40 -3.97
C GLN A 120 3.82 -31.01 -5.29
N ARG A 121 3.26 -31.44 -6.44
CA ARG A 121 3.79 -31.06 -7.76
C ARG A 121 3.76 -29.55 -7.97
N ALA A 122 2.65 -28.90 -7.61
CA ALA A 122 2.51 -27.45 -7.73
C ALA A 122 3.53 -26.71 -6.85
N ALA A 123 3.76 -27.18 -5.62
CA ALA A 123 4.75 -26.59 -4.72
C ALA A 123 6.18 -26.73 -5.28
N VAL A 124 6.53 -27.89 -5.84
CA VAL A 124 7.84 -28.14 -6.48
C VAL A 124 8.03 -27.27 -7.72
N ALA A 125 7.05 -27.26 -8.63
CA ALA A 125 7.12 -26.48 -9.86
C ALA A 125 7.27 -24.97 -9.55
N ARG A 126 6.49 -24.45 -8.61
CA ARG A 126 6.62 -23.06 -8.15
C ARG A 126 8.00 -22.77 -7.55
N CYS A 127 8.53 -23.69 -6.74
CA CYS A 127 9.86 -23.54 -6.14
C CYS A 127 10.94 -23.46 -7.22
N VAL A 128 10.97 -24.43 -8.15
CA VAL A 128 11.95 -24.48 -9.23
C VAL A 128 11.85 -23.25 -10.12
N ARG A 129 10.64 -22.81 -10.46
CA ARG A 129 10.44 -21.60 -11.25
C ARG A 129 11.03 -20.36 -10.57
N ILE A 130 10.68 -20.10 -9.32
CA ILE A 130 11.19 -18.94 -8.56
C ILE A 130 12.72 -19.01 -8.40
N MET A 131 13.28 -20.20 -8.16
CA MET A 131 14.73 -20.40 -8.10
C MET A 131 15.39 -20.04 -9.44
N CYS A 132 14.90 -20.61 -10.55
CA CYS A 132 15.48 -20.45 -11.89
C CYS A 132 15.29 -19.04 -12.46
N GLU A 133 14.21 -18.34 -12.07
CA GLU A 133 13.97 -16.94 -12.44
C GLU A 133 14.87 -15.98 -11.61
N GLY A 134 15.07 -16.28 -10.32
CA GLY A 134 15.73 -15.36 -9.39
C GLY A 134 17.24 -15.53 -9.23
N MET A 135 17.79 -16.75 -9.32
CA MET A 135 19.25 -16.97 -9.17
C MET A 135 20.08 -16.24 -10.25
N PRO A 136 19.68 -16.25 -11.55
CA PRO A 136 20.45 -15.56 -12.59
C PRO A 136 20.56 -14.04 -12.39
N GLU A 137 19.64 -13.41 -11.65
CA GLU A 137 19.73 -11.96 -11.36
C GLU A 137 21.05 -11.61 -10.64
N TYR A 138 21.59 -12.53 -9.84
CA TYR A 138 22.75 -12.29 -9.00
C TYR A 138 24.07 -12.67 -9.67
N GLU A 139 24.07 -13.40 -10.78
CA GLU A 139 25.29 -13.74 -11.53
C GLU A 139 25.96 -12.49 -12.13
N ARG A 140 25.18 -11.48 -12.57
CA ARG A 140 25.72 -10.19 -13.03
C ARG A 140 26.27 -9.31 -11.91
N ALA A 141 25.78 -9.51 -10.68
CA ALA A 141 26.22 -8.77 -9.49
C ALA A 141 27.34 -9.49 -8.71
N ALA A 142 27.52 -10.79 -8.96
CA ALA A 142 28.54 -11.65 -8.37
C ALA A 142 29.92 -11.18 -8.82
N SER A 143 30.54 -10.37 -7.97
CA SER A 143 31.91 -9.91 -8.14
C SER A 143 32.73 -10.26 -6.90
N ALA A 144 34.05 -10.15 -7.03
CA ALA A 144 34.95 -10.26 -5.88
C ALA A 144 34.73 -9.14 -4.83
N GLU A 145 33.92 -8.12 -5.12
CA GLU A 145 33.66 -6.99 -4.22
C GLU A 145 32.59 -7.25 -3.16
N GLY A 146 31.78 -8.31 -3.30
CA GLY A 146 30.67 -8.58 -2.39
C GLY A 146 29.31 -8.08 -2.91
N LEU A 147 28.23 -8.52 -2.26
CA LEU A 147 26.88 -8.03 -2.52
C LEU A 147 26.71 -6.59 -2.04
N PRO A 148 25.87 -5.76 -2.70
CA PRO A 148 25.78 -4.34 -2.38
C PRO A 148 25.29 -4.04 -0.94
N THR A 149 24.22 -4.71 -0.50
CA THR A 149 23.61 -4.50 0.83
C THR A 149 23.23 -5.82 1.50
N LEU A 150 22.94 -5.80 2.81
CA LEU A 150 22.36 -6.94 3.51
C LEU A 150 21.04 -7.41 2.88
N ALA A 151 20.22 -6.48 2.35
CA ALA A 151 18.99 -6.84 1.66
C ALA A 151 19.25 -7.71 0.41
N HIS A 152 20.34 -7.43 -0.32
CA HIS A 152 20.77 -8.26 -1.46
C HIS A 152 21.17 -9.66 -1.01
N LEU A 153 21.85 -9.79 0.12
CA LEU A 153 22.12 -11.10 0.72
C LEU A 153 20.82 -11.82 1.10
N ASP A 154 19.87 -11.14 1.73
CA ASP A 154 18.61 -11.73 2.17
C ASP A 154 17.74 -12.21 1.00
N ARG A 155 17.65 -11.43 -0.09
CA ARG A 155 16.90 -11.79 -1.30
C ARG A 155 17.59 -12.89 -2.10
N TYR A 156 18.92 -12.87 -2.19
CA TYR A 156 19.68 -13.99 -2.74
C TYR A 156 19.41 -15.27 -1.92
N CYS A 157 19.47 -15.19 -0.59
CA CYS A 157 19.14 -16.31 0.30
C CYS A 157 17.68 -16.78 0.14
N TYR A 158 16.76 -15.86 -0.19
CA TYR A 158 15.38 -16.23 -0.51
C TYR A 158 15.29 -17.09 -1.76
N PHE A 159 15.84 -16.62 -2.88
CA PHE A 159 15.75 -17.34 -4.15
C PHE A 159 16.43 -18.71 -4.09
N VAL A 160 17.52 -18.86 -3.34
CA VAL A 160 18.23 -20.15 -3.26
C VAL A 160 17.59 -21.11 -2.25
N ALA A 161 17.15 -20.63 -1.09
CA ALA A 161 16.69 -21.51 0.00
C ALA A 161 15.41 -21.06 0.71
N GLY A 162 15.11 -19.76 0.77
CA GLY A 162 13.85 -19.27 1.36
C GLY A 162 12.61 -19.84 0.68
N VAL A 163 12.61 -19.89 -0.65
CA VAL A 163 11.53 -20.51 -1.45
C VAL A 163 11.41 -22.02 -1.22
N VAL A 164 12.53 -22.70 -0.95
CA VAL A 164 12.52 -24.13 -0.54
C VAL A 164 11.81 -24.29 0.80
N GLY A 165 11.94 -23.31 1.71
CA GLY A 165 11.17 -23.22 2.95
C GLY A 165 9.66 -23.16 2.70
N GLU A 166 9.19 -22.30 1.80
CA GLU A 166 7.78 -22.22 1.41
C GLU A 166 7.27 -23.55 0.84
N MET A 167 8.05 -24.18 -0.03
CA MET A 167 7.72 -25.49 -0.60
C MET A 167 7.60 -26.57 0.47
N LEU A 168 8.54 -26.63 1.43
CA LEU A 168 8.48 -27.57 2.55
C LEU A 168 7.27 -27.30 3.45
N SER A 169 6.95 -26.04 3.73
CA SER A 169 5.75 -25.63 4.47
C SER A 169 4.48 -26.13 3.80
N ALA A 170 4.36 -25.95 2.49
CA ALA A 170 3.23 -26.45 1.70
C ALA A 170 3.12 -27.99 1.76
N MET A 171 4.24 -28.72 1.59
CA MET A 171 4.25 -30.17 1.68
C MET A 171 3.91 -30.69 3.08
N PHE A 172 4.40 -30.02 4.12
CA PHE A 172 4.13 -30.39 5.51
C PHE A 172 2.68 -30.15 5.88
N THR A 173 2.10 -29.03 5.44
CA THR A 173 0.67 -28.73 5.64
C THR A 173 -0.23 -29.70 4.87
N ASP A 174 0.16 -30.11 3.66
CA ASP A 174 -0.54 -31.14 2.87
C ASP A 174 -0.40 -32.56 3.49
N HIS A 175 0.59 -32.81 4.33
CA HIS A 175 0.73 -34.08 5.07
C HIS A 175 0.06 -34.04 6.45
N GLU A 176 0.16 -32.92 7.15
CA GLU A 176 -0.38 -32.67 8.48
C GLU A 176 -1.26 -31.41 8.45
N PRO A 177 -2.54 -31.53 8.06
CA PRO A 177 -3.45 -30.40 7.97
C PRO A 177 -3.65 -29.65 9.29
N ALA A 178 -3.33 -30.27 10.44
CA ALA A 178 -3.36 -29.62 11.74
C ALA A 178 -2.31 -28.50 11.89
N MET A 179 -1.31 -28.44 11.00
CA MET A 179 -0.41 -27.28 10.88
C MET A 179 -1.12 -26.02 10.36
N GLY A 180 -2.32 -26.19 9.78
CA GLY A 180 -3.27 -25.11 9.56
C GLY A 180 -3.21 -24.49 8.16
N ALA A 181 -4.39 -24.33 7.56
CA ALA A 181 -4.60 -23.58 6.34
C ALA A 181 -4.06 -22.13 6.50
N HIS A 182 -3.09 -21.75 5.66
CA HIS A 182 -2.66 -20.39 5.34
C HIS A 182 -2.38 -19.46 6.55
N ASP A 183 -1.58 -19.91 7.52
CA ASP A 183 -0.97 -19.01 8.52
C ASP A 183 0.18 -18.22 7.84
N ALA A 184 -0.03 -16.92 7.61
CA ALA A 184 0.99 -16.02 7.05
C ALA A 184 2.28 -16.05 7.87
N GLU A 185 2.19 -16.24 9.19
CA GLU A 185 3.35 -16.33 10.06
C GLU A 185 4.14 -17.62 9.84
N LEU A 186 3.46 -18.75 9.60
CA LEU A 186 4.13 -20.02 9.30
C LEU A 186 4.97 -19.91 8.02
N ASN A 187 4.47 -19.20 7.01
CA ASN A 187 5.20 -18.95 5.77
C ASN A 187 6.41 -18.03 5.99
N ARG A 188 6.27 -16.94 6.76
CA ARG A 188 7.42 -16.09 7.12
C ARG A 188 8.51 -16.86 7.87
N LEU A 189 8.11 -17.70 8.83
CA LEU A 189 9.05 -18.56 9.56
C LEU A 189 9.71 -19.60 8.65
N ALA A 190 8.98 -20.14 7.66
CA ALA A 190 9.52 -21.08 6.68
C ALA A 190 10.54 -20.43 5.75
N VAL A 191 10.27 -19.22 5.26
CA VAL A 191 11.23 -18.43 4.48
C VAL A 191 12.50 -18.17 5.30
N SER A 192 12.32 -17.71 6.55
CA SER A 192 13.40 -17.46 7.48
C SER A 192 14.25 -18.72 7.75
N PHE A 193 13.61 -19.89 7.81
CA PHE A 193 14.28 -21.18 7.94
C PHE A 193 15.28 -21.39 6.80
N GLY A 194 14.82 -21.23 5.55
CA GLY A 194 15.65 -21.38 4.37
C GLY A 194 16.81 -20.40 4.33
N GLN A 195 16.53 -19.12 4.59
CA GLN A 195 17.55 -18.06 4.62
C GLN A 195 18.65 -18.34 5.66
N GLY A 196 18.30 -18.79 6.86
CA GLY A 196 19.28 -19.13 7.89
C GLY A 196 20.23 -20.26 7.50
N LEU A 197 19.72 -21.28 6.80
CA LEU A 197 20.56 -22.35 6.26
C LEU A 197 21.49 -21.86 5.16
N GLN A 198 20.98 -21.04 4.23
CA GLN A 198 21.80 -20.54 3.12
C GLN A 198 22.86 -19.54 3.57
N MET A 199 22.51 -18.64 4.49
CA MET A 199 23.47 -17.72 5.09
C MET A 199 24.57 -18.51 5.82
N THR A 200 24.24 -19.60 6.50
CA THR A 200 25.25 -20.49 7.11
C THR A 200 26.17 -21.15 6.07
N ASN A 201 25.64 -21.52 4.89
CA ASN A 201 26.47 -22.04 3.79
C ASN A 201 27.42 -20.98 3.25
N ILE A 202 26.92 -19.77 2.96
CA ILE A 202 27.72 -18.64 2.50
C ILE A 202 28.87 -18.35 3.47
N LEU A 203 28.58 -18.30 4.78
CA LEU A 203 29.60 -18.04 5.80
C LEU A 203 30.65 -19.15 5.92
N LYS A 204 30.28 -20.41 5.60
CA LYS A 204 31.19 -21.57 5.63
C LYS A 204 32.07 -21.62 4.37
N ASP A 205 31.54 -21.18 3.23
CA ASP A 205 32.14 -21.34 1.90
C ASP A 205 32.84 -20.06 1.37
N ILE A 206 32.90 -18.98 2.17
CA ILE A 206 33.57 -17.69 1.85
C ILE A 206 34.84 -17.84 1.01
N TRP A 207 35.79 -18.68 1.46
CA TRP A 207 37.09 -18.84 0.79
C TRP A 207 37.03 -19.69 -0.48
N ALA A 208 36.11 -20.65 -0.55
CA ALA A 208 35.87 -21.41 -1.76
C ALA A 208 35.25 -20.52 -2.84
N ASP A 209 34.27 -19.69 -2.47
CA ASP A 209 33.63 -18.73 -3.37
C ASP A 209 34.64 -17.67 -3.83
N GLN A 210 35.45 -17.14 -2.92
CA GLN A 210 36.50 -16.18 -3.25
C GLN A 210 37.54 -16.76 -4.22
N SER A 211 37.89 -18.05 -4.10
CA SER A 211 38.79 -18.72 -5.04
C SER A 211 38.21 -18.86 -6.46
N ARG A 212 36.88 -18.85 -6.58
CA ARG A 212 36.13 -18.79 -7.86
C ARG A 212 35.94 -17.35 -8.36
N GLY A 213 36.36 -16.34 -7.59
CA GLY A 213 36.22 -14.92 -7.91
C GLY A 213 34.89 -14.30 -7.48
N VAL A 214 34.12 -14.96 -6.62
CA VAL A 214 32.80 -14.50 -6.16
C VAL A 214 32.82 -14.21 -4.66
N CYS A 215 32.15 -13.15 -4.24
CA CYS A 215 31.93 -12.85 -2.83
C CYS A 215 30.43 -12.59 -2.59
N TRP A 216 29.80 -13.41 -1.74
CA TRP A 216 28.39 -13.27 -1.37
C TRP A 216 28.17 -12.44 -0.10
N LEU A 217 29.24 -11.89 0.50
CA LEU A 217 29.16 -11.10 1.72
C LEU A 217 28.66 -9.67 1.39
N PRO A 218 27.82 -9.05 2.24
CA PRO A 218 27.23 -7.75 1.97
C PRO A 218 28.18 -6.61 2.38
N ARG A 219 28.46 -5.71 1.45
CA ARG A 219 29.45 -4.63 1.57
C ARG A 219 29.13 -3.64 2.68
N ASP A 220 27.88 -3.26 2.82
CA ASP A 220 27.39 -2.35 3.87
C ASP A 220 27.65 -2.87 5.29
N VAL A 221 27.53 -4.17 5.53
CA VAL A 221 27.83 -4.78 6.84
C VAL A 221 29.32 -4.67 7.15
N PHE A 222 30.19 -5.09 6.23
CA PHE A 222 31.63 -5.08 6.48
C PHE A 222 32.21 -3.66 6.48
N ALA A 223 31.68 -2.75 5.66
CA ALA A 223 32.08 -1.35 5.65
C ALA A 223 31.78 -0.65 7.00
N ARG A 224 30.66 -0.98 7.66
CA ARG A 224 30.34 -0.46 9.01
C ARG A 224 31.38 -0.85 10.07
N HIS A 225 32.05 -1.98 9.90
CA HIS A 225 33.13 -2.44 10.78
C HIS A 225 34.52 -2.02 10.29
N GLY A 226 34.61 -1.28 9.18
CA GLY A 226 35.88 -0.80 8.62
C GLY A 226 36.63 -1.83 7.76
N PHE A 227 35.94 -2.85 7.24
CA PHE A 227 36.53 -3.82 6.32
C PHE A 227 35.99 -3.65 4.90
N ASP A 228 36.87 -3.35 3.94
CA ASP A 228 36.55 -3.39 2.52
C ASP A 228 36.62 -4.83 1.98
N LEU A 229 35.49 -5.38 1.54
CA LEU A 229 35.40 -6.73 1.00
C LEU A 229 36.21 -6.92 -0.31
N SER A 230 36.50 -5.86 -1.05
CA SER A 230 37.36 -5.94 -2.24
C SER A 230 38.81 -6.35 -1.90
N ASP A 231 39.21 -6.25 -0.63
CA ASP A 231 40.49 -6.73 -0.11
C ASP A 231 40.46 -8.19 0.36
N LEU A 232 39.32 -8.89 0.25
CA LEU A 232 39.19 -10.27 0.70
C LEU A 232 40.19 -11.20 -0.01
N GLY A 233 41.09 -11.80 0.77
CA GLY A 233 42.18 -12.65 0.30
C GLY A 233 43.38 -11.90 -0.31
N LYS A 234 43.32 -10.57 -0.43
CA LYS A 234 44.49 -9.71 -0.73
C LYS A 234 45.23 -9.30 0.54
N ARG A 235 44.51 -9.15 1.65
CA ARG A 235 45.07 -8.92 2.99
C ARG A 235 44.58 -9.97 4.00
N PRO A 236 45.35 -10.26 5.07
CA PRO A 236 44.89 -11.15 6.13
C PRO A 236 43.59 -10.62 6.76
N ALA A 237 42.69 -11.54 7.12
CA ALA A 237 41.53 -11.20 7.94
C ALA A 237 41.99 -10.58 9.27
N ASP A 238 41.39 -9.44 9.63
CA ASP A 238 41.69 -8.65 10.82
C ASP A 238 40.46 -8.54 11.74
N GLU A 239 40.56 -7.77 12.82
CA GLU A 239 39.46 -7.62 13.79
C GLU A 239 38.20 -7.01 13.14
N ALA A 240 38.35 -6.16 12.12
CA ALA A 240 37.24 -5.55 11.38
C ALA A 240 36.47 -6.61 10.56
N PHE A 241 37.21 -7.51 9.88
CA PHE A 241 36.59 -8.66 9.21
C PHE A 241 35.86 -9.57 10.19
N ALA A 242 36.51 -9.89 11.32
CA ALA A 242 35.93 -10.75 12.35
C ALA A 242 34.65 -10.15 12.96
N ALA A 243 34.58 -8.81 13.10
CA ALA A 243 33.39 -8.11 13.58
C ALA A 243 32.23 -8.18 12.59
N GLY A 244 32.47 -7.93 11.29
CA GLY A 244 31.46 -8.09 10.23
C GLY A 244 30.96 -9.53 10.12
N LEU A 245 31.87 -10.50 10.23
CA LEU A 245 31.54 -11.92 10.26
C LEU A 245 30.67 -12.28 11.49
N SER A 246 30.98 -11.73 12.66
CA SER A 246 30.19 -11.92 13.88
C SER A 246 28.78 -11.34 13.77
N GLU A 247 28.59 -10.23 13.05
CA GLU A 247 27.25 -9.67 12.80
C GLU A 247 26.40 -10.61 11.94
N LEU A 248 26.95 -11.12 10.84
CA LEU A 248 26.25 -12.09 9.99
C LEU A 248 25.96 -13.41 10.71
N ILE A 249 26.88 -13.89 11.56
CA ILE A 249 26.61 -15.04 12.44
C ILE A 249 25.43 -14.73 13.38
N GLY A 250 25.32 -13.50 13.85
CA GLY A 250 24.21 -13.03 14.67
C GLY A 250 22.86 -13.10 13.95
N LEU A 251 22.82 -12.64 12.69
CA LEU A 251 21.64 -12.70 11.84
C LEU A 251 21.27 -14.14 11.48
N ALA A 252 22.24 -14.96 11.04
CA ALA A 252 22.03 -16.38 10.75
C ALA A 252 21.49 -17.14 11.97
N THR A 253 22.00 -16.86 13.17
CA THR A 253 21.51 -17.45 14.43
C THR A 253 20.07 -17.02 14.73
N GLY A 254 19.71 -15.77 14.42
CA GLY A 254 18.34 -15.29 14.51
C GLY A 254 17.39 -16.01 13.56
N HIS A 255 17.78 -16.19 12.30
CA HIS A 255 17.02 -16.99 11.33
C HIS A 255 16.85 -18.45 11.80
N LEU A 256 17.91 -19.07 12.37
CA LEU A 256 17.83 -20.43 12.92
C LEU A 256 16.93 -20.52 14.18
N ARG A 257 16.73 -19.42 14.92
CA ARG A 257 15.74 -19.36 15.99
C ARG A 257 14.32 -19.37 15.41
N ASN A 258 14.08 -18.62 14.34
CA ASN A 258 12.80 -18.66 13.62
C ASN A 258 12.55 -20.05 13.01
N ALA A 259 13.61 -20.70 12.51
CA ALA A 259 13.57 -22.09 12.05
C ALA A 259 13.15 -23.07 13.15
N LEU A 260 13.59 -22.84 14.39
CA LEU A 260 13.12 -23.61 15.54
C LEU A 260 11.62 -23.36 15.78
N GLU A 261 11.17 -22.10 15.82
CA GLU A 261 9.74 -21.80 16.04
C GLU A 261 8.85 -22.41 14.94
N PHE A 262 9.28 -22.39 13.66
CA PHE A 262 8.65 -23.16 12.58
C PHE A 262 8.54 -24.65 12.93
N THR A 263 9.64 -25.25 13.40
CA THR A 263 9.70 -26.66 13.76
C THR A 263 8.78 -27.01 14.94
N LEU A 264 8.58 -26.08 15.89
CA LEU A 264 7.68 -26.27 17.02
C LEU A 264 6.21 -26.24 16.60
N ARG A 265 5.85 -25.59 15.48
CA ARG A 265 4.50 -25.66 14.89
C ARG A 265 4.15 -27.04 14.34
N ILE A 266 5.15 -27.86 14.00
CA ILE A 266 4.92 -29.27 13.65
C ILE A 266 4.49 -30.01 14.92
N PRO A 267 3.37 -30.76 14.94
CA PRO A 267 2.93 -31.46 16.14
C PRO A 267 3.98 -32.42 16.73
N GLY A 268 4.09 -32.50 18.06
CA GLY A 268 5.09 -33.34 18.76
C GLY A 268 5.02 -34.84 18.46
N HIS A 269 3.89 -35.32 17.91
CA HIS A 269 3.74 -36.71 17.46
C HIS A 269 4.37 -36.95 16.07
N GLN A 270 4.52 -35.91 15.24
CA GLN A 270 5.20 -35.94 13.93
C GLN A 270 6.72 -35.90 14.07
N LYS A 271 7.27 -36.88 14.81
CA LYS A 271 8.68 -36.91 15.20
C LYS A 271 9.64 -36.93 14.00
N GLY A 272 9.26 -37.56 12.89
CA GLY A 272 10.09 -37.62 11.68
C GLY A 272 10.32 -36.25 11.05
N MET A 273 9.25 -35.48 10.88
CA MET A 273 9.30 -34.10 10.38
C MET A 273 10.10 -33.19 11.31
N ARG A 274 9.90 -33.31 12.63
CA ARG A 274 10.71 -32.56 13.61
C ARG A 274 12.19 -32.93 13.53
N ARG A 275 12.56 -34.21 13.40
CA ARG A 275 13.98 -34.62 13.26
C ARG A 275 14.61 -34.06 11.99
N PHE A 276 13.90 -34.11 10.86
CA PHE A 276 14.35 -33.53 9.60
C PHE A 276 14.78 -32.06 9.78
N CYS A 277 13.93 -31.24 10.41
CA CYS A 277 14.23 -29.84 10.66
C CYS A 277 15.34 -29.63 11.72
N LEU A 278 15.23 -30.32 12.86
CA LEU A 278 16.15 -30.14 14.00
C LEU A 278 17.58 -30.54 13.66
N TRP A 279 17.78 -31.55 12.82
CA TRP A 279 19.12 -31.96 12.39
C TRP A 279 19.74 -30.94 11.47
N ALA A 280 18.97 -30.32 10.57
CA ALA A 280 19.44 -29.22 9.73
C ALA A 280 19.84 -28.01 10.59
N ILE A 281 18.99 -27.59 11.53
CA ILE A 281 19.26 -26.48 12.47
C ILE A 281 20.50 -26.77 13.30
N GLY A 282 20.61 -27.98 13.88
CA GLY A 282 21.74 -28.35 14.73
C GLY A 282 23.07 -28.37 13.99
N LEU A 283 23.10 -28.83 12.74
CA LEU A 283 24.31 -28.80 11.90
C LEU A 283 24.71 -27.37 11.53
N ALA A 284 23.74 -26.51 11.25
CA ALA A 284 24.00 -25.10 10.95
C ALA A 284 24.57 -24.37 12.18
N LEU A 285 23.95 -24.51 13.36
CA LEU A 285 24.45 -23.93 14.62
C LEU A 285 25.87 -24.38 14.96
N LEU A 286 26.18 -25.68 14.79
CA LEU A 286 27.53 -26.19 15.04
C LEU A 286 28.57 -25.64 14.06
N THR A 287 28.15 -25.34 12.82
CA THR A 287 29.00 -24.69 11.82
C THR A 287 29.27 -23.25 12.23
N LEU A 288 28.22 -22.47 12.55
CA LEU A 288 28.35 -21.09 13.03
C LEU A 288 29.24 -20.98 14.27
N ARG A 289 29.13 -21.91 15.23
CA ARG A 289 30.02 -21.93 16.41
C ARG A 289 31.48 -22.13 16.06
N LYS A 290 31.77 -22.98 15.08
CA LYS A 290 33.15 -23.21 14.63
C LYS A 290 33.71 -21.99 13.91
N ILE A 291 32.88 -21.28 13.13
CA ILE A 291 33.24 -20.02 12.50
C ILE A 291 33.49 -18.95 13.58
N GLN A 292 32.57 -18.77 14.54
CA GLN A 292 32.72 -17.81 15.64
C GLN A 292 33.97 -18.08 16.50
N ALA A 293 34.30 -19.36 16.76
CA ALA A 293 35.47 -19.75 17.53
C ALA A 293 36.80 -19.63 16.74
N ASN A 294 36.72 -19.54 15.41
CA ASN A 294 37.88 -19.40 14.53
C ASN A 294 37.57 -18.45 13.36
N PRO A 295 37.37 -17.14 13.63
CA PRO A 295 36.94 -16.17 12.61
C PRO A 295 37.99 -15.90 11.53
N TYR A 296 39.24 -16.32 11.78
CA TYR A 296 40.39 -16.18 10.86
C TYR A 296 40.69 -17.48 10.10
N PHE A 297 39.73 -18.41 10.02
CA PHE A 297 39.87 -19.59 9.17
C PHE A 297 40.11 -19.18 7.72
N THR A 298 40.81 -20.02 6.96
CA THR A 298 41.15 -19.79 5.54
C THR A 298 40.69 -20.90 4.62
N ASP A 299 40.13 -21.97 5.20
CA ASP A 299 39.63 -23.13 4.46
C ASP A 299 38.43 -23.75 5.19
N GLY A 300 37.39 -24.13 4.44
CA GLY A 300 36.15 -24.69 5.00
C GLY A 300 36.36 -25.99 5.80
N SER A 301 37.46 -26.72 5.60
CA SER A 301 37.80 -27.90 6.40
C SER A 301 38.12 -27.56 7.87
N GLN A 302 38.57 -26.34 8.15
CA GLN A 302 38.89 -25.87 9.51
C GLN A 302 37.62 -25.67 10.35
N VAL A 303 36.52 -25.28 9.71
CA VAL A 303 35.20 -25.07 10.35
C VAL A 303 34.23 -26.24 10.14
N LYS A 304 34.71 -27.36 9.57
CA LYS A 304 33.90 -28.56 9.31
C LYS A 304 33.43 -29.25 10.59
N VAL A 305 32.14 -29.55 10.68
CA VAL A 305 31.55 -30.30 11.81
C VAL A 305 32.05 -31.75 11.83
N SER A 306 32.46 -32.24 13.01
CA SER A 306 33.01 -33.60 13.16
C SER A 306 31.90 -34.66 13.16
N ARG A 307 32.20 -35.89 12.72
CA ARG A 307 31.25 -37.02 12.78
C ARG A 307 30.70 -37.27 14.19
N ARG A 308 31.52 -37.06 15.23
CA ARG A 308 31.09 -37.19 16.63
C ARG A 308 30.08 -36.12 17.03
N SER A 309 30.27 -34.88 16.55
CA SER A 309 29.33 -33.78 16.77
C SER A 309 28.00 -34.03 16.07
N VAL A 310 28.02 -34.56 14.85
CA VAL A 310 26.80 -34.99 14.13
C VAL A 310 26.05 -36.07 14.92
N GLN A 311 26.76 -37.11 15.38
CA GLN A 311 26.16 -38.17 16.22
C GLN A 311 25.59 -37.63 17.53
N ALA A 312 26.28 -36.67 18.16
CA ALA A 312 25.79 -36.01 19.37
C ALA A 312 24.51 -35.22 19.11
N THR A 313 24.44 -34.43 18.03
CA THR A 313 23.22 -33.71 17.62
C THR A 313 22.06 -34.65 17.38
N VAL A 314 22.30 -35.76 16.67
CA VAL A 314 21.28 -36.80 16.43
C VAL A 314 20.78 -37.38 17.75
N LEU A 315 21.69 -37.71 18.68
CA LEU A 315 21.34 -38.29 19.97
C LEU A 315 20.53 -37.32 20.86
N THR A 316 20.99 -36.07 21.00
CA THR A 316 20.36 -35.08 21.89
C THR A 316 19.01 -34.63 21.38
N THR A 317 18.88 -34.41 20.06
CA THR A 317 17.59 -34.08 19.44
C THR A 317 16.57 -35.22 19.58
N ASN A 318 16.98 -36.48 19.44
CA ASN A 318 16.09 -37.63 19.64
C ASN A 318 15.48 -37.72 21.04
N LEU A 319 16.21 -37.27 22.07
CA LEU A 319 15.73 -37.25 23.47
C LEU A 319 14.73 -36.10 23.74
N ALA A 320 14.77 -35.05 22.92
CA ALA A 320 13.96 -33.84 23.08
C ALA A 320 12.83 -33.68 22.04
N VAL A 321 12.85 -34.45 20.94
CA VAL A 321 12.04 -34.23 19.72
C VAL A 321 10.53 -33.99 19.95
N ALA A 322 9.95 -34.58 21.01
CA ALA A 322 8.51 -34.49 21.29
C ALA A 322 8.12 -33.35 22.25
N ASP A 323 9.09 -32.64 22.82
CA ASP A 323 8.90 -31.69 23.93
C ASP A 323 9.49 -30.32 23.55
N ASP A 324 8.62 -29.34 23.35
CA ASP A 324 8.98 -28.01 22.83
C ASP A 324 9.91 -27.26 23.79
N ASP A 325 9.71 -27.39 25.10
CA ASP A 325 10.53 -26.71 26.11
C ASP A 325 11.94 -27.29 26.16
N ARG A 326 12.07 -28.62 26.03
CA ARG A 326 13.38 -29.27 25.91
C ARG A 326 14.10 -28.86 24.63
N LEU A 327 13.39 -28.68 23.52
CA LEU A 327 13.96 -28.23 22.25
C LEU A 327 14.44 -26.78 22.33
N ARG A 328 13.65 -25.87 22.94
CA ARG A 328 14.09 -24.49 23.22
C ARG A 328 15.32 -24.48 24.11
N HIS A 329 15.33 -25.27 25.18
CA HIS A 329 16.48 -25.36 26.08
C HIS A 329 17.74 -25.90 25.36
N LEU A 330 17.59 -26.95 24.55
CA LEU A 330 18.68 -27.51 23.74
C LEU A 330 19.23 -26.49 22.74
N PHE A 331 18.36 -25.73 22.07
CA PHE A 331 18.77 -24.65 21.17
C PHE A 331 19.54 -23.57 21.92
N HIS A 332 19.02 -23.08 23.06
CA HIS A 332 19.69 -22.05 23.87
C HIS A 332 21.06 -22.50 24.37
N MET A 333 21.18 -23.75 24.86
CA MET A 333 22.49 -24.30 25.26
C MET A 333 23.45 -24.42 24.09
N THR A 334 22.94 -24.81 22.91
CA THR A 334 23.78 -24.98 21.72
C THR A 334 24.23 -23.63 21.17
N ALA A 335 23.37 -22.61 21.19
CA ALA A 335 23.63 -21.28 20.64
C ALA A 335 24.22 -20.29 21.66
N HIS A 336 24.52 -20.70 22.90
CA HIS A 336 24.90 -19.78 23.99
C HIS A 336 26.09 -18.86 23.68
N ASP A 337 27.09 -19.36 22.94
CA ASP A 337 28.29 -18.59 22.58
C ASP A 337 28.16 -17.83 21.24
N LEU A 338 26.98 -17.87 20.61
CA LEU A 338 26.73 -17.19 19.35
C LEU A 338 26.07 -15.83 19.60
N PRO A 339 26.46 -14.78 18.84
CA PRO A 339 25.67 -13.57 18.78
C PRO A 339 24.26 -13.91 18.28
N ALA A 340 23.27 -13.14 18.70
CA ALA A 340 21.90 -13.31 18.23
C ALA A 340 21.28 -11.95 17.93
N LEU A 341 21.05 -11.72 16.65
CA LEU A 341 20.30 -10.58 16.13
C LEU A 341 18.93 -11.05 15.67
N THR A 342 17.93 -10.18 15.73
CA THR A 342 16.59 -10.50 15.22
C THR A 342 16.53 -10.09 13.76
N PRO A 343 16.45 -11.02 12.80
CA PRO A 343 16.34 -10.67 11.39
C PRO A 343 14.96 -10.07 11.11
N LYS A 344 14.91 -9.11 10.19
CA LYS A 344 13.64 -8.56 9.68
C LYS A 344 13.03 -9.56 8.71
N LEU A 345 11.80 -10.01 8.97
CA LEU A 345 11.08 -10.89 8.06
C LEU A 345 10.40 -10.03 6.99
N ALA A 346 10.74 -10.22 5.72
CA ALA A 346 10.09 -9.53 4.61
C ALA A 346 8.71 -10.15 4.34
N ASP A 347 7.71 -9.32 4.07
CA ASP A 347 6.37 -9.78 3.69
C ASP A 347 6.35 -10.32 2.25
N ASP A 348 7.13 -9.71 1.36
CA ASP A 348 7.49 -10.27 0.06
C ASP A 348 9.02 -10.37 -0.07
N PRO A 349 9.60 -11.56 0.17
CA PRO A 349 11.03 -11.78 0.07
C PRO A 349 11.53 -11.88 -1.40
N ALA A 350 10.64 -11.99 -2.38
CA ALA A 350 10.98 -12.00 -3.81
C ALA A 350 11.07 -10.58 -4.40
N ALA A 351 10.44 -9.61 -3.74
CA ALA A 351 10.34 -8.23 -4.19
C ALA A 351 11.71 -7.64 -4.58
N PRO A 352 11.80 -6.91 -5.71
CA PRO A 352 13.03 -6.26 -6.13
C PRO A 352 13.58 -5.33 -5.04
N ILE A 353 14.91 -5.35 -4.87
CA ILE A 353 15.60 -4.47 -3.94
C ILE A 353 15.82 -3.14 -4.64
N ASN A 354 15.12 -2.11 -4.17
CA ASN A 354 15.22 -0.75 -4.69
C ASN A 354 16.35 0.05 -4.00
N ASP A 355 17.33 -0.61 -3.38
CA ASP A 355 18.42 0.08 -2.67
C ASP A 355 19.39 0.74 -3.66
N ILE A 356 19.37 2.07 -3.70
CA ILE A 356 20.42 2.89 -4.27
C ILE A 356 21.70 2.68 -3.45
N VAL A 357 22.65 1.89 -3.96
CA VAL A 357 24.03 1.99 -3.51
C VAL A 357 24.66 3.21 -4.17
N GLU A 358 24.83 4.28 -3.39
CA GLU A 358 25.78 5.34 -3.72
C GLU A 358 27.17 4.70 -3.89
N MET A 359 27.59 4.53 -5.14
CA MET A 359 28.99 4.31 -5.49
C MET A 359 29.69 5.67 -5.46
N PRO A 360 30.65 5.95 -4.56
CA PRO A 360 31.49 7.12 -4.71
C PRO A 360 32.47 6.84 -5.86
N ARG A 361 32.17 7.38 -7.05
CA ARG A 361 33.21 7.58 -8.07
C ARG A 361 33.84 8.97 -7.88
N PRO A 362 35.17 9.08 -8.01
CA PRO A 362 35.89 10.30 -7.71
C PRO A 362 35.67 11.34 -8.81
N GLY A 363 35.31 12.56 -8.39
CA GLY A 363 35.30 13.75 -9.25
C GLY A 363 33.94 14.46 -9.26
N VAL A 364 33.64 15.21 -8.20
CA VAL A 364 32.57 16.21 -8.23
C VAL A 364 32.97 17.28 -9.24
N ALA A 365 32.43 17.18 -10.45
CA ALA A 365 32.10 18.36 -11.22
C ALA A 365 30.72 18.82 -10.71
N SER A 366 30.64 20.10 -10.32
CA SER A 366 29.38 20.80 -10.07
C SER A 366 28.35 20.41 -11.13
N ALA A 367 27.21 19.87 -10.71
CA ALA A 367 26.15 19.45 -11.62
C ALA A 367 25.62 20.69 -12.34
N ALA A 368 25.83 20.75 -13.65
CA ALA A 368 25.10 21.67 -14.50
C ALA A 368 23.60 21.39 -14.36
N GLN A 369 22.75 22.42 -14.49
CA GLN A 369 21.30 22.23 -14.51
C GLN A 369 20.92 21.17 -15.57
N PRO A 370 19.94 20.28 -15.29
CA PRO A 370 19.50 19.28 -16.24
C PRO A 370 19.03 19.96 -17.53
N ALA A 371 19.43 19.39 -18.67
CA ALA A 371 19.05 19.91 -19.98
C ALA A 371 17.52 19.90 -20.13
N GLY A 372 16.93 20.95 -20.71
CA GLY A 372 15.48 21.04 -20.91
C GLY A 372 14.68 21.58 -19.73
N LEU A 373 15.32 21.93 -18.60
CA LEU A 373 14.61 22.40 -17.40
C LEU A 373 13.79 23.68 -17.64
N ALA A 374 14.36 24.66 -18.34
CA ALA A 374 13.67 25.92 -18.61
C ALA A 374 12.49 25.71 -19.56
N GLU A 375 12.71 24.92 -20.62
CA GLU A 375 11.69 24.55 -21.60
C GLU A 375 10.53 23.79 -20.94
N ALA A 376 10.82 22.87 -20.02
CA ALA A 376 9.80 22.11 -19.32
C ALA A 376 8.94 22.98 -18.39
N ILE A 377 9.57 23.90 -17.66
CA ILE A 377 8.87 24.89 -16.82
C ILE A 377 7.98 25.80 -17.70
N ASP A 378 8.52 26.35 -18.79
CA ASP A 378 7.78 27.23 -19.70
C ASP A 378 6.57 26.53 -20.33
N ALA A 379 6.73 25.26 -20.73
CA ALA A 379 5.64 24.44 -21.29
C ALA A 379 4.54 24.18 -20.25
N ALA A 380 4.91 23.84 -19.01
CA ALA A 380 3.96 23.60 -17.93
C ALA A 380 3.23 24.88 -17.49
N GLN A 381 3.92 26.03 -17.44
CA GLN A 381 3.29 27.33 -17.17
C GLN A 381 2.31 27.70 -18.28
N THR A 382 2.72 27.54 -19.55
CA THR A 382 1.86 27.80 -20.71
C THR A 382 0.59 26.95 -20.64
N ARG A 383 0.73 25.69 -20.24
CA ARG A 383 -0.41 24.79 -20.04
C ARG A 383 -1.35 25.27 -18.94
N LEU A 384 -0.84 25.62 -17.76
CA LEU A 384 -1.68 26.15 -16.67
C LEU A 384 -2.38 27.46 -17.07
N PHE A 385 -1.73 28.34 -17.83
CA PHE A 385 -2.36 29.57 -18.33
C PHE A 385 -3.52 29.26 -19.29
N ALA A 386 -3.35 28.25 -20.14
CA ALA A 386 -4.40 27.81 -21.07
C ALA A 386 -5.59 27.13 -20.35
N ASP A 387 -5.33 26.46 -19.23
CA ASP A 387 -6.35 25.74 -18.45
C ASP A 387 -7.16 26.67 -17.50
N GLN A 388 -6.77 27.95 -17.33
CA GLN A 388 -7.49 28.89 -16.48
C GLN A 388 -8.86 29.26 -17.07
N ASN A 389 -9.91 29.23 -16.25
CA ASN A 389 -11.24 29.68 -16.66
C ASN A 389 -11.28 31.21 -16.83
N PRO A 390 -12.22 31.75 -17.64
CA PRO A 390 -12.31 33.19 -17.90
C PRO A 390 -12.52 34.09 -16.66
N ASP A 391 -13.05 33.54 -15.57
CA ASP A 391 -13.25 34.23 -14.28
C ASP A 391 -12.05 34.07 -13.32
N GLY A 392 -10.97 33.41 -13.75
CA GLY A 392 -9.69 33.33 -13.04
C GLY A 392 -9.41 32.03 -12.29
N HIS A 393 -10.42 31.17 -12.09
CA HIS A 393 -10.21 29.93 -11.33
C HIS A 393 -9.72 28.77 -12.21
N TRP A 394 -9.08 27.78 -11.58
CA TRP A 394 -8.83 26.48 -12.19
C TRP A 394 -9.81 25.45 -11.67
N ARG A 395 -10.17 24.50 -12.53
CA ARG A 395 -10.95 23.32 -12.15
C ARG A 395 -10.56 22.19 -13.08
N TYR A 396 -10.19 21.06 -12.51
CA TYR A 396 -9.99 19.82 -13.24
C TYR A 396 -11.07 18.79 -12.87
N GLU A 397 -11.11 17.67 -13.60
CA GLU A 397 -11.96 16.55 -13.21
C GLU A 397 -11.51 16.00 -11.85
N CYS A 398 -12.47 15.82 -10.93
CA CYS A 398 -12.28 15.08 -9.69
C CYS A 398 -12.84 13.67 -9.91
N GLU A 399 -11.99 12.78 -10.40
CA GLU A 399 -12.39 11.41 -10.76
C GLU A 399 -12.35 10.50 -9.51
N ALA A 400 -13.25 9.52 -9.45
CA ALA A 400 -13.25 8.47 -8.43
C ALA A 400 -13.50 7.09 -9.07
N ASP A 401 -13.71 6.07 -8.24
CA ASP A 401 -14.11 4.75 -8.73
C ASP A 401 -15.53 4.72 -9.30
N CYS A 402 -15.87 3.61 -9.97
CA CYS A 402 -17.14 3.46 -10.68
C CYS A 402 -18.39 3.34 -9.78
N THR A 403 -18.25 3.38 -8.46
CA THR A 403 -19.38 3.42 -7.51
C THR A 403 -20.27 4.63 -7.78
N ILE A 404 -19.70 5.81 -7.99
CA ILE A 404 -20.47 7.06 -8.19
C ILE A 404 -21.24 7.05 -9.53
N PRO A 405 -20.59 6.76 -10.68
CA PRO A 405 -21.30 6.52 -11.95
C PRO A 405 -22.40 5.45 -11.87
N ALA A 406 -22.13 4.33 -11.19
CA ALA A 406 -23.12 3.29 -11.01
C ALA A 406 -24.32 3.79 -10.20
N GLU A 407 -24.08 4.45 -9.07
CA GLU A 407 -25.12 5.02 -8.22
C GLU A 407 -25.94 6.09 -8.93
N TYR A 408 -25.37 6.86 -9.85
CA TYR A 408 -26.14 7.79 -10.68
C TYR A 408 -27.19 7.05 -11.53
N ILE A 409 -26.82 5.92 -12.14
CA ILE A 409 -27.78 5.06 -12.86
C ILE A 409 -28.80 4.48 -11.88
N LEU A 410 -28.38 3.97 -10.73
CA LEU A 410 -29.33 3.47 -9.71
C LEU A 410 -30.31 4.56 -9.28
N MET A 411 -29.87 5.80 -9.05
CA MET A 411 -30.71 6.93 -8.65
C MET A 411 -31.79 7.23 -9.69
N MET A 412 -31.46 7.28 -10.98
CA MET A 412 -32.45 7.47 -12.05
C MET A 412 -33.54 6.38 -12.03
N HIS A 413 -33.14 5.12 -11.83
CA HIS A 413 -34.08 3.99 -11.73
C HIS A 413 -34.84 3.94 -10.40
N PHE A 414 -34.24 4.45 -9.32
CA PHE A 414 -34.88 4.59 -8.02
C PHE A 414 -36.08 5.53 -8.13
N VAL A 415 -35.90 6.71 -8.74
CA VAL A 415 -37.00 7.66 -8.92
C VAL A 415 -37.92 7.35 -10.10
N GLY A 416 -37.45 6.53 -11.05
CA GLY A 416 -38.20 6.17 -12.27
C GLY A 416 -38.15 7.24 -13.37
N ASP A 417 -37.14 8.10 -13.35
CA ASP A 417 -36.88 9.17 -14.31
C ASP A 417 -35.50 8.93 -14.95
N VAL A 418 -35.49 8.24 -16.08
CA VAL A 418 -34.28 7.72 -16.72
C VAL A 418 -33.97 8.51 -17.99
N ASP A 419 -32.88 9.27 -17.96
CA ASP A 419 -32.27 9.82 -19.18
C ASP A 419 -31.50 8.70 -19.88
N THR A 420 -32.13 8.08 -20.87
CA THR A 420 -31.54 6.95 -21.61
C THR A 420 -30.27 7.32 -22.38
N ALA A 421 -30.13 8.56 -22.85
CA ALA A 421 -28.97 8.98 -23.62
C ALA A 421 -27.76 9.21 -22.71
N LEU A 422 -27.97 9.89 -21.58
CA LEU A 422 -26.93 10.06 -20.57
C LEU A 422 -26.57 8.71 -19.94
N GLN A 423 -27.55 7.87 -19.58
CA GLN A 423 -27.33 6.53 -19.06
C GLN A 423 -26.43 5.69 -19.97
N ALA A 424 -26.64 5.75 -21.29
CA ALA A 424 -25.81 5.01 -22.24
C ALA A 424 -24.34 5.47 -22.18
N ARG A 425 -24.08 6.77 -22.08
CA ARG A 425 -22.73 7.33 -21.95
C ARG A 425 -22.07 6.98 -20.60
N VAL A 426 -22.83 7.00 -19.51
CA VAL A 426 -22.34 6.57 -18.19
C VAL A 426 -22.05 5.06 -18.19
N ALA A 427 -22.90 4.24 -18.81
CA ALA A 427 -22.66 2.81 -18.97
C ALA A 427 -21.41 2.53 -19.83
N ASN A 428 -21.16 3.32 -20.88
CA ASN A 428 -19.94 3.22 -21.67
C ASN A 428 -18.70 3.46 -20.80
N TYR A 429 -18.73 4.48 -19.93
CA TYR A 429 -17.65 4.74 -18.97
C TYR A 429 -17.44 3.57 -18.00
N ILE A 430 -18.51 3.03 -17.40
CA ILE A 430 -18.43 1.88 -16.50
C ILE A 430 -17.82 0.65 -17.22
N ARG A 431 -18.21 0.37 -18.47
CA ARG A 431 -17.59 -0.73 -19.25
C ARG A 431 -16.11 -0.49 -19.53
N TYR A 432 -15.74 0.74 -19.88
CA TYR A 432 -14.34 1.12 -20.13
C TYR A 432 -13.44 0.87 -18.91
N LYS A 433 -13.97 1.11 -17.70
CA LYS A 433 -13.24 0.95 -16.44
C LYS A 433 -13.22 -0.48 -15.89
N GLN A 434 -13.85 -1.46 -16.55
CA GLN A 434 -13.79 -2.85 -16.09
C GLN A 434 -12.36 -3.38 -16.21
N ALA A 435 -11.81 -3.91 -15.11
CA ALA A 435 -10.44 -4.40 -15.06
C ALA A 435 -10.31 -5.86 -15.55
N ALA A 436 -9.08 -6.30 -15.81
CA ALA A 436 -8.77 -7.61 -16.38
C ALA A 436 -9.27 -8.79 -15.53
N HIS A 437 -9.37 -8.62 -14.21
CA HIS A 437 -9.95 -9.60 -13.28
C HIS A 437 -11.49 -9.70 -13.38
N GLY A 438 -12.12 -9.01 -14.33
CA GLY A 438 -13.55 -9.06 -14.62
C GLY A 438 -14.43 -8.14 -13.78
N GLY A 439 -13.90 -7.46 -12.77
CA GLY A 439 -14.67 -6.56 -11.90
C GLY A 439 -14.16 -5.13 -11.96
N TRP A 440 -14.50 -4.35 -10.94
CA TRP A 440 -14.11 -2.96 -10.80
C TRP A 440 -13.33 -2.74 -9.50
N PRO A 441 -12.14 -2.12 -9.56
CA PRO A 441 -11.37 -1.73 -8.38
C PRO A 441 -11.77 -0.34 -7.86
N LEU A 442 -11.32 0.01 -6.66
CA LEU A 442 -11.50 1.35 -6.08
C LEU A 442 -10.46 2.38 -6.57
N TYR A 443 -9.38 1.92 -7.20
CA TYR A 443 -8.34 2.77 -7.78
C TYR A 443 -7.68 2.03 -8.94
N TYR A 444 -6.98 2.77 -9.79
CA TYR A 444 -6.26 2.22 -10.94
C TYR A 444 -5.22 1.17 -10.52
N GLY A 445 -5.21 0.00 -11.17
CA GLY A 445 -4.30 -1.10 -10.84
C GLY A 445 -4.68 -1.91 -9.59
N GLY A 446 -5.70 -1.49 -8.83
CA GLY A 446 -6.14 -2.19 -7.62
C GLY A 446 -6.86 -3.51 -7.89
N ASP A 447 -7.03 -4.30 -6.81
CA ASP A 447 -7.84 -5.51 -6.82
C ASP A 447 -9.34 -5.20 -6.95
N LEU A 448 -10.12 -6.23 -7.32
CA LEU A 448 -11.58 -6.14 -7.35
C LEU A 448 -12.14 -5.74 -5.98
N ASP A 449 -12.92 -4.67 -5.95
CA ASP A 449 -13.81 -4.37 -4.84
C ASP A 449 -15.20 -4.94 -5.10
N LEU A 450 -15.69 -5.75 -4.15
CA LEU A 450 -16.93 -6.50 -4.29
C LEU A 450 -18.14 -5.56 -4.39
N SER A 451 -18.13 -4.47 -3.63
CA SER A 451 -19.27 -3.55 -3.53
C SER A 451 -19.39 -2.68 -4.77
N CYS A 452 -18.27 -2.09 -5.21
CA CYS A 452 -18.14 -1.37 -6.47
C CYS A 452 -18.55 -2.28 -7.64
N SER A 453 -18.05 -3.52 -7.67
CA SER A 453 -18.36 -4.46 -8.76
C SER A 453 -19.83 -4.86 -8.83
N VAL A 454 -20.48 -5.08 -7.68
CA VAL A 454 -21.92 -5.40 -7.64
C VAL A 454 -22.76 -4.22 -8.09
N LYS A 455 -22.41 -2.98 -7.68
CA LYS A 455 -23.09 -1.77 -8.15
C LYS A 455 -22.91 -1.57 -9.65
N CYS A 456 -21.70 -1.71 -10.17
CA CYS A 456 -21.39 -1.58 -11.60
C CYS A 456 -22.15 -2.61 -12.44
N TYR A 457 -22.12 -3.89 -12.05
CA TYR A 457 -22.90 -4.93 -12.74
C TYR A 457 -24.40 -4.59 -12.73
N TYR A 458 -24.94 -4.14 -11.58
CA TYR A 458 -26.35 -3.81 -11.51
C TYR A 458 -26.70 -2.59 -12.39
N ALA A 459 -25.87 -1.55 -12.37
CA ALA A 459 -26.03 -0.37 -13.22
C ALA A 459 -26.01 -0.72 -14.71
N LEU A 460 -25.07 -1.58 -15.15
CA LEU A 460 -25.02 -2.05 -16.54
C LEU A 460 -26.26 -2.87 -16.92
N LYS A 461 -26.74 -3.74 -16.02
CA LYS A 461 -27.97 -4.50 -16.26
C LYS A 461 -29.21 -3.59 -16.33
N LEU A 462 -29.28 -2.55 -15.48
CA LEU A 462 -30.31 -1.51 -15.55
C LEU A 462 -30.22 -0.70 -16.85
N ALA A 463 -29.00 -0.52 -17.38
CA ALA A 463 -28.75 0.14 -18.66
C ALA A 463 -29.13 -0.72 -19.88
N GLY A 464 -29.43 -2.00 -19.69
CA GLY A 464 -29.90 -2.91 -20.73
C GLY A 464 -28.87 -3.93 -21.20
N ASP A 465 -27.71 -4.04 -20.54
CA ASP A 465 -26.69 -5.01 -20.90
C ASP A 465 -27.17 -6.45 -20.67
N ASP A 466 -26.94 -7.32 -21.67
CA ASP A 466 -27.28 -8.75 -21.59
C ASP A 466 -26.39 -9.46 -20.56
N VAL A 467 -27.01 -10.24 -19.68
CA VAL A 467 -26.32 -11.04 -18.64
C VAL A 467 -25.38 -12.10 -19.23
N ASP A 468 -25.55 -12.44 -20.51
CA ASP A 468 -24.69 -13.37 -21.25
C ASP A 468 -23.66 -12.65 -22.14
N ALA A 469 -23.62 -11.31 -22.12
CA ALA A 469 -22.55 -10.56 -22.76
C ALA A 469 -21.19 -10.86 -22.09
N PRO A 470 -20.07 -10.91 -22.84
CA PRO A 470 -18.77 -11.34 -22.29
C PRO A 470 -18.34 -10.59 -21.02
N HIS A 471 -18.50 -9.26 -21.00
CA HIS A 471 -18.13 -8.43 -19.86
C HIS A 471 -19.01 -8.70 -18.62
N MET A 472 -20.30 -8.96 -18.82
CA MET A 472 -21.24 -9.32 -17.74
C MET A 472 -20.94 -10.71 -17.18
N VAL A 473 -20.62 -11.68 -18.05
CA VAL A 473 -20.25 -13.04 -17.63
C VAL A 473 -18.98 -13.01 -16.76
N HIS A 474 -17.95 -12.28 -17.18
CA HIS A 474 -16.71 -12.13 -16.42
C HIS A 474 -16.96 -11.46 -15.07
N ALA A 475 -17.74 -10.38 -15.03
CA ALA A 475 -18.12 -9.71 -13.79
C ALA A 475 -18.88 -10.63 -12.84
N ARG A 476 -19.90 -11.34 -13.33
CA ARG A 476 -20.66 -12.30 -12.52
C ARG A 476 -19.76 -13.37 -11.93
N GLN A 477 -18.86 -13.96 -12.73
CA GLN A 477 -17.93 -14.99 -12.25
C GLN A 477 -16.99 -14.44 -11.18
N ALA A 478 -16.41 -13.25 -11.40
CA ALA A 478 -15.50 -12.62 -10.46
C ALA A 478 -16.17 -12.24 -9.13
N ILE A 479 -17.42 -11.76 -9.18
CA ILE A 479 -18.26 -11.43 -8.02
C ILE A 479 -18.60 -12.70 -7.23
N LEU A 480 -19.04 -13.77 -7.91
CA LEU A 480 -19.40 -15.03 -7.26
C LEU A 480 -18.17 -15.70 -6.62
N ALA A 481 -17.00 -15.61 -7.26
CA ALA A 481 -15.74 -16.12 -6.72
C ALA A 481 -15.34 -15.43 -5.40
N ARG A 482 -15.78 -14.19 -5.17
CA ARG A 482 -15.57 -13.42 -3.92
C ARG A 482 -16.74 -13.50 -2.94
N GLY A 483 -17.62 -14.50 -3.09
CA GLY A 483 -18.72 -14.76 -2.15
C GLY A 483 -20.07 -14.16 -2.56
N GLY A 484 -20.11 -13.37 -3.63
CA GLY A 484 -21.34 -12.83 -4.21
C GLY A 484 -21.91 -11.61 -3.49
N ALA A 485 -23.02 -11.08 -4.01
CA ALA A 485 -23.66 -9.84 -3.58
C ALA A 485 -24.18 -9.84 -2.13
N GLY A 486 -24.17 -10.99 -1.45
CA GLY A 486 -24.52 -11.10 -0.03
C GLY A 486 -23.42 -10.62 0.93
N GLN A 487 -22.20 -10.39 0.44
CA GLN A 487 -21.02 -10.01 1.24
C GLN A 487 -20.56 -8.56 0.98
N VAL A 488 -21.43 -7.74 0.38
CA VAL A 488 -21.15 -6.33 0.10
C VAL A 488 -21.25 -5.47 1.35
N ASN A 489 -20.67 -4.27 1.29
CA ASN A 489 -20.71 -3.29 2.36
C ASN A 489 -22.11 -2.71 2.61
N VAL A 490 -22.29 -2.00 3.73
CA VAL A 490 -23.59 -1.51 4.20
C VAL A 490 -24.26 -0.54 3.24
N PHE A 491 -23.52 0.40 2.63
CA PHE A 491 -24.11 1.31 1.63
C PHE A 491 -24.66 0.53 0.42
N THR A 492 -23.96 -0.51 -0.01
CA THR A 492 -24.45 -1.40 -1.08
C THR A 492 -25.65 -2.21 -0.62
N LEU A 493 -25.67 -2.71 0.63
CA LEU A 493 -26.84 -3.40 1.19
C LEU A 493 -28.07 -2.49 1.26
N ILE A 494 -27.90 -1.20 1.58
CA ILE A 494 -28.98 -0.20 1.57
C ILE A 494 -29.54 -0.06 0.16
N ALA A 495 -28.69 0.18 -0.84
CA ALA A 495 -29.11 0.28 -2.24
C ALA A 495 -29.83 -1.01 -2.70
N LEU A 496 -29.27 -2.18 -2.40
CA LEU A 496 -29.91 -3.46 -2.74
C LEU A 496 -31.24 -3.68 -2.01
N ALA A 497 -31.40 -3.19 -0.77
CA ALA A 497 -32.65 -3.26 -0.03
C ALA A 497 -33.72 -2.35 -0.63
N GLN A 498 -33.34 -1.11 -1.01
CA GLN A 498 -34.21 -0.17 -1.72
C GLN A 498 -34.71 -0.75 -3.05
N PHE A 499 -33.88 -1.55 -3.74
CA PHE A 499 -34.27 -2.24 -4.97
C PHE A 499 -34.93 -3.63 -4.75
N GLY A 500 -35.16 -4.05 -3.50
CA GLY A 500 -35.78 -5.34 -3.18
C GLY A 500 -34.94 -6.58 -3.53
N GLN A 501 -33.63 -6.40 -3.72
CA GLN A 501 -32.68 -7.47 -4.03
C GLN A 501 -32.25 -8.22 -2.76
N VAL A 502 -32.21 -7.52 -1.61
CA VAL A 502 -32.04 -8.10 -0.28
C VAL A 502 -33.19 -7.66 0.63
N PRO A 503 -33.54 -8.44 1.67
CA PRO A 503 -34.57 -8.02 2.63
C PRO A 503 -34.04 -6.89 3.53
N TRP A 504 -34.91 -5.98 3.99
CA TRP A 504 -34.55 -4.88 4.90
C TRP A 504 -33.86 -5.30 6.20
N ARG A 505 -33.94 -6.59 6.59
CA ARG A 505 -33.17 -7.11 7.73
C ARG A 505 -31.66 -7.21 7.46
N ALA A 506 -31.22 -7.12 6.21
CA ALA A 506 -29.81 -7.11 5.82
C ALA A 506 -29.11 -5.80 6.22
N VAL A 507 -29.86 -4.69 6.24
CA VAL A 507 -29.35 -3.36 6.60
C VAL A 507 -29.27 -3.23 8.13
N PRO A 508 -28.20 -2.66 8.70
CA PRO A 508 -28.15 -2.25 10.10
C PRO A 508 -29.34 -1.37 10.51
N PHE A 509 -29.78 -1.50 11.75
CA PHE A 509 -30.89 -0.74 12.31
C PHE A 509 -30.45 0.68 12.69
N ILE A 510 -30.79 1.64 11.83
CA ILE A 510 -30.40 3.04 11.96
C ILE A 510 -31.65 3.94 11.91
N PRO A 511 -32.39 4.01 13.03
CA PRO A 511 -33.69 4.66 13.06
C PRO A 511 -33.59 6.19 13.03
N VAL A 512 -34.52 6.88 12.35
CA VAL A 512 -34.62 8.34 12.33
C VAL A 512 -34.81 8.97 13.70
N GLU A 513 -35.31 8.20 14.67
CA GLU A 513 -35.44 8.65 16.06
C GLU A 513 -34.11 9.05 16.73
N VAL A 514 -32.95 8.67 16.17
CA VAL A 514 -31.64 9.18 16.63
C VAL A 514 -31.55 10.71 16.55
N MET A 515 -32.32 11.36 15.67
CA MET A 515 -32.43 12.82 15.57
C MET A 515 -32.99 13.49 16.83
N LEU A 516 -33.64 12.71 17.71
CA LEU A 516 -34.24 13.21 18.95
C LEU A 516 -33.38 12.90 20.18
N MET A 517 -32.24 12.22 20.01
CA MET A 517 -31.37 11.87 21.13
C MET A 517 -30.67 13.10 21.70
N PRO A 518 -30.50 13.19 23.03
CA PRO A 518 -29.72 14.26 23.63
C PRO A 518 -28.24 14.12 23.26
N GLN A 519 -27.52 15.23 23.19
CA GLN A 519 -26.10 15.28 22.80
C GLN A 519 -25.18 14.36 23.62
N ALA A 520 -25.51 14.15 24.90
CA ALA A 520 -24.76 13.26 25.80
C ALA A 520 -24.87 11.76 25.42
N SER A 521 -25.78 11.39 24.51
CA SER A 521 -25.97 10.01 24.07
C SER A 521 -24.72 9.45 23.41
N PRO A 522 -24.41 8.15 23.53
CA PRO A 522 -23.22 7.55 22.92
C PRO A 522 -23.10 7.87 21.42
N PHE A 523 -24.20 7.75 20.67
CA PHE A 523 -24.30 8.27 19.31
C PHE A 523 -25.04 9.61 19.32
N HIS A 524 -24.49 10.61 18.63
CA HIS A 524 -25.14 11.88 18.33
C HIS A 524 -24.48 12.49 17.09
N LEU A 525 -25.23 13.26 16.28
CA LEU A 525 -24.69 13.87 15.05
C LEU A 525 -23.46 14.74 15.29
N SER A 526 -23.36 15.36 16.47
CA SER A 526 -22.19 16.18 16.82
C SER A 526 -20.88 15.41 16.94
N LYS A 527 -20.94 14.08 16.99
CA LYS A 527 -19.79 13.21 17.25
C LYS A 527 -19.24 12.54 16.00
N VAL A 528 -19.84 12.82 14.85
CA VAL A 528 -19.43 12.29 13.55
C VAL A 528 -19.12 13.45 12.62
N SER A 529 -18.26 13.20 11.65
CA SER A 529 -17.82 14.14 10.62
C SER A 529 -18.98 14.71 9.82
N TYR A 530 -18.77 15.87 9.17
CA TYR A 530 -19.83 16.49 8.38
C TYR A 530 -20.29 15.64 7.20
N TRP A 531 -19.38 14.98 6.47
CA TRP A 531 -19.73 14.11 5.35
C TRP A 531 -20.63 12.97 5.83
N SER A 532 -20.33 12.41 7.01
CA SER A 532 -21.18 11.40 7.62
C SER A 532 -22.54 11.96 8.01
N ARG A 533 -22.60 13.14 8.64
CA ARG A 533 -23.88 13.79 8.98
C ARG A 533 -24.78 13.98 7.76
N THR A 534 -24.23 14.59 6.71
CA THR A 534 -24.99 14.95 5.49
C THR A 534 -25.46 13.72 4.71
N VAL A 535 -24.72 12.61 4.76
CA VAL A 535 -25.13 11.32 4.16
C VAL A 535 -26.11 10.56 5.05
N MET A 536 -25.87 10.52 6.36
CA MET A 536 -26.66 9.70 7.30
C MET A 536 -28.06 10.24 7.55
N VAL A 537 -28.23 11.55 7.71
CA VAL A 537 -29.54 12.15 8.05
C VAL A 537 -30.63 11.81 7.02
N PRO A 538 -30.42 11.98 5.69
CA PRO A 538 -31.40 11.53 4.70
C PRO A 538 -31.55 9.99 4.68
N LEU A 539 -30.47 9.23 4.86
CA LEU A 539 -30.56 7.76 4.96
C LEU A 539 -31.41 7.31 6.14
N PHE A 540 -31.40 8.01 7.28
CA PHE A 540 -32.27 7.67 8.41
C PHE A 540 -33.75 7.74 8.01
N ILE A 541 -34.12 8.72 7.18
CA ILE A 541 -35.48 8.85 6.65
C ILE A 541 -35.79 7.66 5.73
N LEU A 542 -34.92 7.41 4.74
CA LEU A 542 -35.10 6.36 3.73
C LEU A 542 -35.21 4.96 4.36
N THR A 543 -34.32 4.63 5.31
CA THR A 543 -34.31 3.33 5.98
C THR A 543 -35.48 3.16 6.96
N SER A 544 -35.90 4.24 7.65
CA SER A 544 -37.06 4.20 8.56
C SER A 544 -38.39 4.07 7.83
N LEU A 545 -38.47 4.61 6.61
CA LEU A 545 -39.61 4.45 5.71
C LEU A 545 -39.54 3.14 4.90
N ARG A 546 -38.37 2.49 4.87
CA ARG A 546 -38.09 1.28 4.07
C ARG A 546 -38.43 1.50 2.60
N THR A 547 -37.93 2.60 2.07
CA THR A 547 -38.29 3.12 0.74
C THR A 547 -37.93 2.14 -0.37
N MET A 548 -38.78 2.05 -1.38
CA MET A 548 -38.61 1.11 -2.49
C MET A 548 -38.44 1.87 -3.80
N ALA A 549 -37.39 1.54 -4.54
CA ALA A 549 -37.13 2.01 -5.88
C ALA A 549 -38.34 1.76 -6.80
N ARG A 550 -38.60 2.69 -7.71
CA ARG A 550 -39.60 2.49 -8.76
C ARG A 550 -39.20 1.35 -9.69
N ASN A 551 -37.92 1.26 -10.08
CA ASN A 551 -37.35 0.21 -10.92
C ASN A 551 -38.27 -0.15 -12.10
N PRO A 552 -38.47 0.79 -13.06
CA PRO A 552 -39.54 0.70 -14.06
C PRO A 552 -39.49 -0.57 -14.92
N ALA A 553 -38.30 -1.13 -15.14
CA ALA A 553 -38.09 -2.37 -15.91
C ALA A 553 -38.08 -3.65 -15.05
N GLY A 554 -38.20 -3.55 -13.72
CA GLY A 554 -38.22 -4.71 -12.81
C GLY A 554 -36.93 -5.52 -12.80
N VAL A 555 -35.78 -4.88 -13.06
CA VAL A 555 -34.48 -5.55 -13.17
C VAL A 555 -34.03 -6.04 -11.81
N ASN A 556 -33.54 -7.28 -11.76
CA ASN A 556 -32.99 -7.94 -10.56
C ASN A 556 -31.58 -8.47 -10.83
N ILE A 557 -30.85 -8.84 -9.78
CA ILE A 557 -29.47 -9.37 -9.85
C ILE A 557 -29.32 -10.69 -9.09
N ARG A 558 -30.34 -11.56 -9.14
CA ARG A 558 -30.35 -12.81 -8.37
C ARG A 558 -29.18 -13.74 -8.72
N GLU A 559 -28.65 -13.63 -9.92
CA GLU A 559 -27.49 -14.38 -10.39
C GLU A 559 -26.16 -13.99 -9.74
N LEU A 560 -26.11 -12.90 -8.96
CA LEU A 560 -24.91 -12.49 -8.22
C LEU A 560 -24.84 -13.08 -6.80
N PHE A 561 -25.85 -13.83 -6.35
CA PHE A 561 -25.91 -14.37 -5.00
C PHE A 561 -25.49 -15.84 -4.94
N THR A 562 -24.56 -16.16 -4.05
CA THR A 562 -24.16 -17.55 -3.75
C THR A 562 -25.16 -18.24 -2.80
N ILE A 563 -25.80 -17.45 -1.93
CA ILE A 563 -26.88 -17.87 -1.03
C ILE A 563 -28.09 -17.02 -1.36
N PRO A 564 -29.29 -17.60 -1.58
CA PRO A 564 -30.50 -16.81 -1.76
C PRO A 564 -30.64 -15.75 -0.64
N PRO A 565 -30.83 -14.46 -0.96
CA PRO A 565 -30.88 -13.37 0.02
C PRO A 565 -31.86 -13.61 1.18
N GLU A 566 -32.96 -14.30 0.89
CA GLU A 566 -34.01 -14.64 1.85
C GLU A 566 -33.55 -15.69 2.88
N GLN A 567 -32.52 -16.48 2.55
CA GLN A 567 -31.96 -17.53 3.40
C GLN A 567 -30.71 -17.06 4.17
N GLN A 568 -30.02 -16.04 3.66
CA GLN A 568 -28.88 -15.45 4.36
C GLN A 568 -29.34 -14.79 5.67
N ARG A 569 -28.65 -15.16 6.75
CA ARG A 569 -28.95 -14.72 8.12
C ARG A 569 -28.07 -13.59 8.58
N ASP A 570 -26.82 -13.60 8.13
CA ASP A 570 -25.81 -12.62 8.52
C ASP A 570 -25.23 -11.95 7.28
N PHE A 571 -25.42 -10.63 7.19
CA PHE A 571 -24.91 -9.79 6.10
C PHE A 571 -23.77 -8.88 6.57
N VAL A 572 -23.64 -8.65 7.87
CA VAL A 572 -22.65 -7.74 8.47
C VAL A 572 -21.94 -8.50 9.60
N PRO A 573 -21.00 -9.41 9.27
CA PRO A 573 -20.28 -10.17 10.27
C PRO A 573 -19.41 -9.26 11.13
N ALA A 574 -19.42 -9.48 12.45
CA ALA A 574 -18.61 -8.71 13.38
C ALA A 574 -17.18 -9.28 13.47
N GLN A 575 -16.18 -8.42 13.32
CA GLN A 575 -14.76 -8.77 13.30
C GLN A 575 -14.13 -8.76 14.69
N ASN A 576 -14.65 -7.95 15.61
CA ASN A 576 -14.11 -7.82 16.97
C ASN A 576 -15.19 -7.91 18.07
N THR A 577 -14.76 -7.82 19.33
CA THR A 577 -15.67 -7.93 20.49
C THR A 577 -16.64 -6.75 20.59
N LEU A 578 -16.17 -5.53 20.30
CA LEU A 578 -17.00 -4.32 20.39
C LEU A 578 -18.07 -4.29 19.30
N GLN A 579 -17.73 -4.68 18.07
CA GLN A 579 -18.69 -4.88 16.97
C GLN A 579 -19.74 -5.94 17.32
N ARG A 580 -19.36 -7.03 17.99
CA ARG A 580 -20.33 -8.03 18.48
C ARG A 580 -21.31 -7.43 19.48
N VAL A 581 -20.84 -6.54 20.37
CA VAL A 581 -21.70 -5.82 21.31
C VAL A 581 -22.65 -4.89 20.56
N PHE A 582 -22.15 -4.05 19.65
CA PHE A 582 -23.01 -3.13 18.89
C PHE A 582 -24.00 -3.87 17.99
N LYS A 583 -23.61 -5.00 17.38
CA LYS A 583 -24.52 -5.87 16.65
C LYS A 583 -25.61 -6.47 17.55
N GLY A 584 -25.27 -6.81 18.79
CA GLY A 584 -26.26 -7.19 19.80
C GLY A 584 -27.26 -6.05 20.07
N LEU A 585 -26.75 -4.82 20.24
CA LEU A 585 -27.59 -3.63 20.44
C LEU A 585 -28.47 -3.33 19.22
N ASP A 586 -27.97 -3.54 17.99
CA ASP A 586 -28.73 -3.42 16.74
C ASP A 586 -29.94 -4.35 16.73
N LEU A 587 -29.72 -5.64 17.02
CA LEU A 587 -30.77 -6.66 17.06
C LEU A 587 -31.81 -6.37 18.15
N VAL A 588 -31.36 -5.92 19.32
CA VAL A 588 -32.24 -5.49 20.41
C VAL A 588 -33.07 -4.29 19.95
N GLY A 589 -32.43 -3.23 19.46
CA GLY A 589 -33.09 -2.01 19.00
C GLY A 589 -34.15 -2.28 17.93
N ARG A 590 -33.83 -3.12 16.95
CA ARG A 590 -34.76 -3.54 15.89
C ARG A 590 -35.98 -4.27 16.43
N SER A 591 -35.80 -5.11 17.47
CA SER A 591 -36.91 -5.82 18.11
C SER A 591 -37.89 -4.87 18.81
N PHE A 592 -37.43 -3.68 19.21
CA PHE A 592 -38.25 -2.61 19.78
C PHE A 592 -38.83 -1.65 18.73
N GLU A 593 -38.43 -1.73 17.45
CA GLU A 593 -38.92 -0.83 16.40
C GLU A 593 -40.46 -0.79 16.32
N PRO A 594 -41.21 -1.91 16.38
CA PRO A 594 -42.67 -1.88 16.33
C PRO A 594 -43.33 -1.16 17.51
N LEU A 595 -42.59 -0.95 18.60
CA LEU A 595 -43.06 -0.28 19.82
C LEU A 595 -42.85 1.25 19.77
N ILE A 596 -42.13 1.77 18.76
CA ILE A 596 -41.90 3.20 18.60
C ILE A 596 -43.23 3.87 18.19
N PRO A 597 -43.77 4.82 18.98
CA PRO A 597 -45.02 5.47 18.65
C PRO A 597 -44.93 6.27 17.35
N LYS A 598 -45.94 6.16 16.48
CA LYS A 598 -45.97 6.84 15.17
C LYS A 598 -45.76 8.36 15.25
N PHE A 599 -46.20 9.00 16.33
CA PHE A 599 -46.01 10.45 16.52
C PHE A 599 -44.54 10.81 16.80
N VAL A 600 -43.78 9.92 17.47
CA VAL A 600 -42.34 10.09 17.70
C VAL A 600 -41.61 9.99 16.37
N ARG A 601 -41.93 8.95 15.57
CA ARG A 601 -41.37 8.78 14.22
C ARG A 601 -41.63 9.98 13.33
N LYS A 602 -42.88 10.47 13.30
CA LYS A 602 -43.25 11.66 12.54
C LYS A 602 -42.47 12.90 12.99
N ARG A 603 -42.29 13.09 14.30
CA ARG A 603 -41.48 14.19 14.85
C ARG A 603 -40.01 14.06 14.43
N ALA A 604 -39.44 12.87 14.53
CA ALA A 604 -38.06 12.59 14.16
C ALA A 604 -37.80 12.83 12.66
N ILE A 605 -38.70 12.36 11.79
CA ILE A 605 -38.67 12.64 10.34
C ILE A 605 -38.71 14.15 10.10
N LYS A 606 -39.60 14.88 10.79
CA LYS A 606 -39.67 16.34 10.61
C LYS A 606 -38.39 17.05 11.08
N THR A 607 -37.75 16.55 12.15
CA THR A 607 -36.46 17.06 12.61
C THR A 607 -35.36 16.80 11.57
N ALA A 608 -35.29 15.59 11.00
CA ALA A 608 -34.37 15.25 9.91
C ALA A 608 -34.59 16.13 8.67
N GLU A 609 -35.85 16.27 8.25
CA GLU A 609 -36.25 17.09 7.10
C GLU A 609 -35.83 18.56 7.29
N ASN A 610 -36.10 19.15 8.47
CA ASN A 610 -35.71 20.53 8.75
C ASN A 610 -34.18 20.69 8.76
N TRP A 611 -33.44 19.71 9.30
CA TRP A 611 -31.98 19.71 9.30
C TRP A 611 -31.42 19.69 7.88
N ILE A 612 -32.01 18.88 6.99
CA ILE A 612 -31.65 18.82 5.56
C ILE A 612 -31.95 20.15 4.86
N ILE A 613 -33.16 20.71 5.03
CA ILE A 613 -33.59 21.93 4.34
C ILE A 613 -32.69 23.12 4.67
N GLU A 614 -32.25 23.25 5.93
CA GLU A 614 -31.31 24.29 6.36
C GLU A 614 -29.96 24.21 5.61
N ARG A 615 -29.57 23.03 5.12
CA ARG A 615 -28.25 22.71 4.56
C ARG A 615 -28.24 22.38 3.06
N LEU A 616 -29.33 22.61 2.33
CA LEU A 616 -29.47 22.24 0.92
C LEU A 616 -28.46 22.91 -0.04
N ASN A 617 -27.88 24.04 0.36
CA ASN A 617 -26.79 24.71 -0.38
C ASN A 617 -27.07 24.98 -1.87
N GLY A 618 -28.32 25.33 -2.19
CA GLY A 618 -28.70 25.76 -3.55
C GLY A 618 -28.41 24.71 -4.63
N THR A 619 -27.78 25.14 -5.72
CA THR A 619 -27.37 24.30 -6.85
C THR A 619 -26.03 23.60 -6.63
N ASP A 620 -25.32 23.93 -5.55
CA ASP A 620 -24.10 23.21 -5.15
C ASP A 620 -24.40 21.99 -4.28
N GLY A 621 -25.64 21.88 -3.77
CA GLY A 621 -26.17 20.70 -3.09
C GLY A 621 -25.63 20.49 -1.67
N ILE A 622 -26.39 19.77 -0.85
CA ILE A 622 -26.05 19.55 0.56
C ILE A 622 -24.68 18.90 0.73
N GLY A 623 -23.82 19.54 1.54
CA GLY A 623 -22.45 19.08 1.77
C GLY A 623 -21.55 19.13 0.54
N ALA A 624 -22.07 19.54 -0.62
CA ALA A 624 -21.38 19.56 -1.91
C ALA A 624 -20.70 18.21 -2.26
N ILE A 625 -21.33 17.10 -1.88
CA ILE A 625 -20.89 15.72 -2.18
C ILE A 625 -22.04 14.86 -2.71
N PHE A 626 -21.75 14.07 -3.75
CA PHE A 626 -22.71 13.25 -4.48
C PHE A 626 -23.60 12.35 -3.59
N PRO A 627 -23.05 11.56 -2.63
CA PRO A 627 -23.89 10.63 -1.86
C PRO A 627 -24.92 11.37 -0.99
N ALA A 628 -24.57 12.54 -0.44
CA ALA A 628 -25.51 13.33 0.35
C ALA A 628 -26.63 13.89 -0.53
N MET A 629 -26.29 14.42 -1.71
CA MET A 629 -27.26 14.97 -2.65
C MET A 629 -28.27 13.91 -3.13
N VAL A 630 -27.79 12.72 -3.53
CA VAL A 630 -28.67 11.62 -3.97
C VAL A 630 -29.62 11.20 -2.86
N ASN A 631 -29.10 10.96 -1.65
CA ASN A 631 -29.94 10.55 -0.53
C ASN A 631 -30.99 11.62 -0.19
N VAL A 632 -30.64 12.92 -0.25
CA VAL A 632 -31.59 14.02 -0.07
C VAL A 632 -32.62 14.08 -1.19
N TYR A 633 -32.21 13.92 -2.45
CA TYR A 633 -33.11 13.93 -3.60
C TYR A 633 -34.17 12.82 -3.49
N GLU A 634 -33.74 11.60 -3.11
CA GLU A 634 -34.62 10.47 -2.85
C GLU A 634 -35.53 10.73 -1.64
N ALA A 635 -34.98 11.22 -0.52
CA ALA A 635 -35.74 11.49 0.70
C ALA A 635 -36.82 12.56 0.47
N LEU A 636 -36.50 13.64 -0.24
CA LEU A 636 -37.47 14.68 -0.59
C LEU A 636 -38.61 14.10 -1.45
N GLY A 637 -38.29 13.23 -2.42
CA GLY A 637 -39.29 12.53 -3.21
C GLY A 637 -40.25 11.69 -2.37
N GLU A 638 -39.71 10.93 -1.41
CA GLU A 638 -40.50 10.07 -0.51
C GLU A 638 -41.27 10.85 0.56
N LEU A 639 -40.83 12.06 0.90
CA LEU A 639 -41.57 13.02 1.72
C LEU A 639 -42.67 13.79 0.97
N GLY A 640 -42.80 13.56 -0.35
CA GLY A 640 -43.87 14.11 -1.17
C GLY A 640 -43.55 15.45 -1.84
N TYR A 641 -42.28 15.86 -1.88
CA TYR A 641 -41.86 17.03 -2.66
C TYR A 641 -41.90 16.69 -4.16
N PRO A 642 -42.70 17.40 -4.98
CA PRO A 642 -42.74 17.16 -6.42
C PRO A 642 -41.40 17.53 -7.08
N ALA A 643 -41.15 16.99 -8.28
CA ALA A 643 -39.87 17.16 -8.96
C ALA A 643 -39.52 18.63 -9.26
N ASP A 644 -40.53 19.47 -9.49
CA ASP A 644 -40.42 20.91 -9.75
C ASP A 644 -40.34 21.77 -8.48
N HIS A 645 -40.47 21.17 -7.29
CA HIS A 645 -40.28 21.92 -6.05
C HIS A 645 -38.82 22.41 -5.96
N PRO A 646 -38.55 23.70 -5.65
CA PRO A 646 -37.21 24.26 -5.70
C PRO A 646 -36.14 23.45 -4.97
N TYR A 647 -36.43 22.95 -3.76
CA TYR A 647 -35.50 22.08 -3.02
C TYR A 647 -35.09 20.82 -3.79
N ARG A 648 -36.05 20.16 -4.44
CA ARG A 648 -35.80 18.90 -5.14
C ARG A 648 -35.22 19.13 -6.53
N ALA A 649 -35.70 20.16 -7.23
CA ALA A 649 -35.17 20.57 -8.54
C ALA A 649 -33.71 21.04 -8.44
N ASN A 650 -33.37 21.88 -7.46
CA ASN A 650 -31.99 22.34 -7.25
C ASN A 650 -31.07 21.19 -6.84
N THR A 651 -31.54 20.26 -5.98
CA THR A 651 -30.75 19.08 -5.63
C THR A 651 -30.49 18.21 -6.86
N ARG A 652 -31.48 18.05 -7.75
CA ARG A 652 -31.27 17.33 -9.02
C ARG A 652 -30.25 18.04 -9.90
N GLN A 653 -30.36 19.36 -10.05
CA GLN A 653 -29.39 20.15 -10.81
C GLN A 653 -27.97 19.98 -10.24
N ALA A 654 -27.81 20.04 -8.91
CA ALA A 654 -26.52 19.84 -8.25
C ALA A 654 -25.90 18.47 -8.57
N ILE A 655 -26.72 17.41 -8.64
CA ILE A 655 -26.27 16.07 -9.02
C ILE A 655 -25.88 16.03 -10.51
N ASP A 656 -26.66 16.65 -11.38
CA ASP A 656 -26.41 16.67 -12.82
C ASP A 656 -25.16 17.52 -13.18
N ASP A 657 -24.85 18.56 -12.40
CA ASP A 657 -23.65 19.40 -12.57
C ASP A 657 -22.34 18.64 -12.23
N LEU A 658 -22.43 17.47 -11.60
CA LEU A 658 -21.29 16.57 -11.35
C LEU A 658 -20.95 15.67 -12.55
N VAL A 659 -21.80 15.63 -13.58
CA VAL A 659 -21.54 14.87 -14.80
C VAL A 659 -20.38 15.52 -15.57
N PHE A 660 -19.34 14.73 -15.84
CA PHE A 660 -18.21 15.15 -16.66
C PHE A 660 -18.27 14.44 -18.01
N ASP A 661 -18.38 15.22 -19.09
CA ASP A 661 -18.60 14.72 -20.44
C ASP A 661 -17.27 14.40 -21.13
N HIS A 662 -17.08 13.13 -21.51
CA HIS A 662 -15.96 12.61 -22.29
C HIS A 662 -16.37 12.31 -23.74
N GLY A 663 -17.48 12.89 -24.22
CA GLY A 663 -18.06 12.68 -25.55
C GLY A 663 -18.96 11.45 -25.57
N ASP A 664 -18.44 10.32 -26.08
CA ASP A 664 -19.19 9.06 -26.15
C ASP A 664 -19.31 8.36 -24.78
N MET A 665 -18.62 8.88 -23.77
CA MET A 665 -18.65 8.43 -22.37
C MET A 665 -18.94 9.62 -21.45
N ALA A 666 -19.49 9.34 -20.26
CA ALA A 666 -19.65 10.35 -19.22
C ALA A 666 -19.29 9.76 -17.85
N ASN A 667 -18.45 10.46 -17.10
CA ASN A 667 -18.17 10.15 -15.70
C ASN A 667 -19.11 10.97 -14.80
N VAL A 668 -19.27 10.56 -13.55
CA VAL A 668 -19.98 11.33 -12.52
C VAL A 668 -19.03 11.54 -11.36
N GLN A 669 -18.71 12.79 -11.08
CA GLN A 669 -17.75 13.16 -10.05
C GLN A 669 -18.38 13.05 -8.65
N PRO A 670 -17.62 12.71 -7.60
CA PRO A 670 -18.13 12.73 -6.23
C PRO A 670 -18.33 14.15 -5.68
N CYS A 671 -17.55 15.11 -6.17
CA CYS A 671 -17.59 16.54 -5.87
C CYS A 671 -16.72 17.28 -6.91
N VAL A 672 -16.54 18.59 -6.75
CA VAL A 672 -15.66 19.41 -7.60
C VAL A 672 -14.62 20.15 -6.75
N SER A 673 -13.42 20.38 -7.29
CA SER A 673 -12.25 20.90 -6.56
C SER A 673 -11.76 22.32 -6.95
N PRO A 674 -12.63 23.27 -7.35
CA PRO A 674 -12.17 24.53 -7.94
C PRO A 674 -11.36 25.41 -6.99
N VAL A 675 -11.69 25.42 -5.69
CA VAL A 675 -10.97 26.23 -4.70
C VAL A 675 -9.57 25.66 -4.46
N TRP A 676 -9.49 24.34 -4.24
CA TRP A 676 -8.24 23.61 -4.06
C TRP A 676 -7.30 23.74 -5.26
N ASP A 677 -7.81 23.47 -6.47
CA ASP A 677 -7.03 23.54 -7.70
C ASP A 677 -6.51 24.95 -7.97
N THR A 678 -7.32 25.98 -7.68
CA THR A 678 -6.91 27.38 -7.84
C THR A 678 -5.79 27.76 -6.87
N GLY A 679 -5.90 27.34 -5.60
CA GLY A 679 -4.88 27.60 -4.59
C GLY A 679 -3.53 26.94 -4.93
N LEU A 680 -3.54 25.66 -5.30
CA LEU A 680 -2.31 24.94 -5.63
C LEU A 680 -1.70 25.39 -6.97
N ALA A 681 -2.52 25.69 -7.99
CA ALA A 681 -2.04 26.26 -9.24
C ALA A 681 -1.38 27.63 -9.01
N ALA A 682 -1.97 28.48 -8.15
CA ALA A 682 -1.39 29.76 -7.78
C ALA A 682 -0.01 29.60 -7.11
N LEU A 683 0.13 28.68 -6.14
CA LEU A 683 1.40 28.41 -5.47
C LEU A 683 2.49 27.92 -6.45
N ALA A 684 2.15 26.99 -7.34
CA ALA A 684 3.08 26.48 -8.35
C ALA A 684 3.53 27.59 -9.33
N LEU A 685 2.61 28.45 -9.76
CA LEU A 685 2.91 29.57 -10.65
C LEU A 685 3.72 30.67 -9.96
N GLN A 686 3.49 30.93 -8.67
CA GLN A 686 4.29 31.86 -7.87
C GLN A 686 5.73 31.36 -7.73
N GLU A 687 5.93 30.08 -7.43
CA GLU A 687 7.29 29.48 -7.41
C GLU A 687 7.97 29.61 -8.79
N ALA A 688 7.23 29.34 -9.87
CA ALA A 688 7.76 29.42 -11.22
C ALA A 688 8.12 30.85 -11.66
N ALA A 689 7.43 31.87 -11.14
CA ALA A 689 7.74 33.27 -11.39
C ALA A 689 9.00 33.77 -10.64
N GLY A 690 9.34 33.16 -9.49
CA GLY A 690 10.48 33.55 -8.66
C GLY A 690 10.20 34.77 -7.78
N GLU A 691 10.03 35.97 -8.36
CA GLU A 691 9.70 37.21 -7.64
C GLU A 691 8.43 37.88 -8.21
N GLY A 692 7.38 37.97 -7.39
CA GLY A 692 6.12 38.66 -7.70
C GLY A 692 5.05 37.79 -8.38
N ASP A 693 3.80 38.25 -8.38
CA ASP A 693 2.69 37.52 -9.02
C ASP A 693 2.47 37.94 -10.46
N THR A 694 2.00 36.99 -11.26
CA THR A 694 1.50 37.25 -12.61
C THR A 694 0.04 37.74 -12.57
N PRO A 695 -0.45 38.46 -13.60
CA PRO A 695 -1.87 38.80 -13.71
C PRO A 695 -2.80 37.58 -13.67
N VAL A 696 -2.33 36.43 -14.17
CA VAL A 696 -3.04 35.15 -14.14
C VAL A 696 -3.23 34.67 -12.69
N VAL A 697 -2.17 34.69 -11.88
CA VAL A 697 -2.25 34.35 -10.45
C VAL A 697 -3.20 35.30 -9.71
N ARG A 698 -3.10 36.61 -9.97
CA ARG A 698 -3.99 37.60 -9.34
C ARG A 698 -5.47 37.36 -9.65
N ALA A 699 -5.80 37.03 -10.90
CA ALA A 699 -7.18 36.72 -11.28
C ALA A 699 -7.76 35.55 -10.46
N GLY A 700 -6.98 34.48 -10.24
CA GLY A 700 -7.40 33.36 -9.40
C GLY A 700 -7.53 33.71 -7.91
N LEU A 701 -6.59 34.48 -7.37
CA LEU A 701 -6.64 34.92 -5.97
C LEU A 701 -7.77 35.92 -5.69
N ASP A 702 -8.09 36.79 -6.64
CA ASP A 702 -9.24 37.71 -6.56
C ASP A 702 -10.55 36.92 -6.57
N TRP A 703 -10.66 35.91 -7.43
CA TRP A 703 -11.80 34.99 -7.47
C TRP A 703 -11.99 34.24 -6.14
N LEU A 704 -10.88 33.82 -5.50
CA LEU A 704 -10.89 33.19 -4.17
C LEU A 704 -11.29 34.18 -3.08
N ALA A 705 -10.79 35.42 -3.12
CA ALA A 705 -11.08 36.44 -2.11
C ALA A 705 -12.58 36.75 -1.99
N GLU A 706 -13.31 36.69 -3.10
CA GLU A 706 -14.77 36.89 -3.12
C GLU A 706 -15.57 35.75 -2.45
N ARG A 707 -14.95 34.58 -2.25
CA ARG A 707 -15.59 33.33 -1.79
C ARG A 707 -15.26 32.95 -0.35
N GLN A 708 -14.58 33.82 0.40
CA GLN A 708 -14.27 33.54 1.80
C GLN A 708 -15.55 33.45 2.63
N VAL A 709 -15.74 32.31 3.31
CA VAL A 709 -16.83 32.10 4.25
C VAL A 709 -16.48 32.80 5.56
N LEU A 710 -17.16 33.91 5.81
CA LEU A 710 -17.01 34.70 7.04
C LEU A 710 -17.91 34.15 8.15
N ASP A 711 -18.79 34.98 8.70
CA ASP A 711 -19.62 34.62 9.86
C ASP A 711 -20.92 33.89 9.46
N GLY A 712 -20.91 33.16 8.34
CA GLY A 712 -22.01 32.34 7.84
C GLY A 712 -22.43 31.22 8.80
N PRO A 713 -23.54 30.52 8.50
CA PRO A 713 -23.95 29.35 9.28
C PRO A 713 -22.90 28.25 9.13
N GLY A 714 -22.43 27.68 10.25
CA GLY A 714 -21.34 26.70 10.27
C GLY A 714 -21.61 25.65 11.34
N ASP A 715 -21.53 24.38 11.00
CA ASP A 715 -21.74 23.29 11.96
C ASP A 715 -20.64 23.27 13.03
N TRP A 716 -19.44 23.74 12.68
CA TRP A 716 -18.29 23.93 13.58
C TRP A 716 -18.54 24.97 14.69
N LYS A 717 -19.43 25.96 14.46
CA LYS A 717 -19.79 26.97 15.46
C LYS A 717 -20.47 26.39 16.69
N ARG A 718 -20.94 25.15 16.62
CA ARG A 718 -21.47 24.45 17.81
C ARG A 718 -20.41 24.37 18.91
N ASP A 719 -19.19 23.98 18.53
CA ASP A 719 -18.09 23.77 19.49
C ASP A 719 -17.27 25.06 19.66
N HIS A 720 -17.34 25.97 18.68
CA HIS A 720 -16.68 27.28 18.69
C HIS A 720 -17.66 28.45 18.42
N PRO A 721 -18.64 28.70 19.32
CA PRO A 721 -19.71 29.67 19.05
C PRO A 721 -19.25 31.12 18.95
N ASP A 722 -18.16 31.45 19.63
CA ASP A 722 -17.60 32.80 19.68
C ASP A 722 -16.46 33.00 18.66
N LEU A 723 -16.06 31.95 17.94
CA LEU A 723 -14.99 32.02 16.95
C LEU A 723 -15.53 32.61 15.63
N PRO A 724 -15.01 33.76 15.17
CA PRO A 724 -15.47 34.36 13.92
C PRO A 724 -14.96 33.55 12.72
N GLY A 725 -15.80 33.28 11.71
CA GLY A 725 -15.44 32.41 10.58
C GLY A 725 -14.53 33.06 9.54
N GLY A 726 -13.68 32.31 8.85
CA GLY A 726 -12.76 32.88 7.86
C GLY A 726 -12.21 31.87 6.88
N GLY A 727 -12.93 30.77 6.68
CA GLY A 727 -12.46 29.65 5.88
C GLY A 727 -12.94 29.69 4.44
N TRP A 728 -12.48 28.74 3.65
CA TRP A 728 -12.98 28.42 2.33
C TRP A 728 -13.37 26.95 2.27
N PRO A 729 -14.42 26.59 1.52
CA PRO A 729 -14.72 25.20 1.21
C PRO A 729 -13.85 24.71 0.05
N PHE A 730 -13.81 23.39 -0.13
CA PHE A 730 -13.18 22.73 -1.28
C PHE A 730 -13.89 23.02 -2.61
N GLN A 731 -15.21 23.15 -2.57
CA GLN A 731 -16.10 23.35 -3.73
C GLN A 731 -16.36 24.84 -4.02
N TYR A 732 -17.25 25.15 -4.97
CA TYR A 732 -17.64 26.53 -5.28
C TYR A 732 -18.32 27.25 -4.11
N ALA A 733 -19.22 26.56 -3.41
CA ALA A 733 -19.90 27.06 -2.22
C ALA A 733 -20.24 25.89 -1.29
N ASN A 734 -20.01 26.07 0.01
CA ASN A 734 -20.36 25.09 1.06
C ASN A 734 -20.28 25.74 2.45
N ASP A 735 -21.06 26.80 2.68
CA ASP A 735 -20.92 27.71 3.83
C ASP A 735 -20.89 27.01 5.20
N HIS A 736 -21.60 25.89 5.34
CA HIS A 736 -21.64 25.13 6.59
C HIS A 736 -20.34 24.40 6.92
N TYR A 737 -19.54 24.12 5.89
CA TYR A 737 -18.41 23.19 5.92
C TYR A 737 -17.18 23.76 5.17
N PRO A 738 -16.65 24.93 5.57
CA PRO A 738 -15.32 25.34 5.15
C PRO A 738 -14.28 24.32 5.63
N ASP A 739 -13.25 24.10 4.81
CA ASP A 739 -12.17 23.14 5.01
C ASP A 739 -10.91 23.83 5.53
N LEU A 740 -10.22 23.23 6.49
CA LEU A 740 -9.03 23.78 7.13
C LEU A 740 -7.76 23.69 6.28
N ASP A 741 -7.63 22.66 5.42
CA ASP A 741 -6.50 22.49 4.51
C ASP A 741 -6.59 23.50 3.36
N ASP A 742 -7.75 23.60 2.70
CA ASP A 742 -8.05 24.60 1.65
C ASP A 742 -7.77 26.02 2.16
N THR A 743 -8.30 26.35 3.34
CA THR A 743 -8.14 27.67 3.95
C THR A 743 -6.67 28.02 4.18
N ALA A 744 -5.85 27.06 4.59
CA ALA A 744 -4.42 27.28 4.80
C ALA A 744 -3.67 27.49 3.48
N VAL A 745 -3.98 26.70 2.44
CA VAL A 745 -3.39 26.85 1.10
C VAL A 745 -3.73 28.20 0.48
N ILE A 746 -4.98 28.64 0.54
CA ILE A 746 -5.43 29.90 -0.07
C ILE A 746 -4.78 31.09 0.63
N ALA A 747 -4.77 31.09 1.96
CA ALA A 747 -4.14 32.16 2.74
C ALA A 747 -2.62 32.20 2.50
N TRP A 748 -1.97 31.04 2.29
CA TRP A 748 -0.57 30.97 1.90
C TRP A 748 -0.35 31.57 0.50
N ALA A 749 -1.14 31.18 -0.50
CA ALA A 749 -1.03 31.74 -1.85
C ALA A 749 -1.24 33.26 -1.86
N MET A 750 -2.22 33.76 -1.09
CA MET A 750 -2.42 35.20 -0.89
C MET A 750 -1.26 35.87 -0.17
N TYR A 751 -0.64 35.22 0.83
CA TYR A 751 0.52 35.76 1.53
C TYR A 751 1.73 35.96 0.60
N ASN A 752 2.00 34.98 -0.28
CA ASN A 752 3.13 35.02 -1.21
C ASN A 752 3.08 36.21 -2.18
N THR A 753 1.92 36.83 -2.37
CA THR A 753 1.77 38.03 -3.22
C THR A 753 2.50 39.26 -2.66
N GLY A 754 2.74 39.30 -1.34
CA GLY A 754 3.18 40.49 -0.62
C GLY A 754 2.16 41.65 -0.60
N ASP A 755 0.95 41.45 -1.16
CA ASP A 755 -0.08 42.48 -1.28
C ASP A 755 -1.03 42.47 -0.05
N GLY A 756 -0.49 42.92 1.07
CA GLY A 756 -1.25 43.04 2.32
C GLY A 756 -2.40 44.06 2.25
N ALA A 757 -2.38 45.00 1.30
CA ALA A 757 -3.46 45.97 1.12
C ALA A 757 -4.73 45.31 0.57
N THR A 758 -4.57 44.38 -0.38
CA THR A 758 -5.69 43.64 -0.98
C THR A 758 -6.10 42.45 -0.12
N TYR A 759 -5.16 41.59 0.26
CA TYR A 759 -5.49 40.28 0.85
C TYR A 759 -5.31 40.20 2.37
N GLY A 760 -4.70 41.20 3.01
CA GLY A 760 -4.32 41.13 4.43
C GLY A 760 -5.47 40.84 5.39
N ARG A 761 -6.67 41.34 5.09
CA ARG A 761 -7.87 41.04 5.89
C ARG A 761 -8.29 39.58 5.75
N ALA A 762 -8.28 39.04 4.53
CA ALA A 762 -8.66 37.66 4.26
C ALA A 762 -7.69 36.69 4.96
N ILE A 763 -6.38 36.93 4.83
CA ILE A 763 -5.32 36.16 5.51
C ILE A 763 -5.50 36.19 7.03
N THR A 764 -5.76 37.36 7.61
CA THR A 764 -5.95 37.50 9.06
C THR A 764 -7.19 36.73 9.55
N ARG A 765 -8.32 36.81 8.81
CA ARG A 765 -9.55 36.08 9.17
C ARG A 765 -9.34 34.58 9.09
N ALA A 766 -8.67 34.11 8.04
CA ALA A 766 -8.34 32.71 7.84
C ALA A 766 -7.46 32.16 8.96
N THR A 767 -6.35 32.85 9.24
CA THR A 767 -5.39 32.40 10.27
C THR A 767 -6.02 32.35 11.65
N ASN A 768 -6.81 33.35 12.03
CA ASN A 768 -7.53 33.34 13.31
C ASN A 768 -8.52 32.18 13.42
N TRP A 769 -9.23 31.87 12.33
CA TRP A 769 -10.17 30.76 12.31
C TRP A 769 -9.43 29.41 12.42
N LEU A 770 -8.37 29.20 11.63
CA LEU A 770 -7.54 27.99 11.66
C LEU A 770 -6.94 27.73 13.05
N VAL A 771 -6.34 28.74 13.67
CA VAL A 771 -5.76 28.63 15.03
C VAL A 771 -6.85 28.33 16.07
N GLY A 772 -8.02 28.96 15.94
CA GLY A 772 -9.16 28.73 16.85
C GLY A 772 -9.77 27.34 16.75
N MET A 773 -9.63 26.68 15.61
CA MET A 773 -10.15 25.34 15.33
C MET A 773 -9.20 24.20 15.77
N GLN A 774 -8.07 24.50 16.44
CA GLN A 774 -7.12 23.49 16.91
C GLN A 774 -7.79 22.50 17.88
N SER A 775 -7.60 21.20 17.65
CA SER A 775 -8.13 20.16 18.52
C SER A 775 -7.35 20.05 19.84
N SER A 776 -7.95 19.41 20.84
CA SER A 776 -7.39 19.19 22.17
C SER A 776 -6.07 18.41 22.18
N ASN A 777 -5.86 17.51 21.22
CA ASN A 777 -4.60 16.77 21.05
C ASN A 777 -3.46 17.61 20.43
N GLY A 778 -3.75 18.84 19.98
CA GLY A 778 -2.79 19.77 19.38
C GLY A 778 -2.74 19.75 17.85
N GLY A 779 -3.32 18.73 17.21
CA GLY A 779 -3.44 18.68 15.76
C GLY A 779 -4.63 19.47 15.21
N VAL A 780 -4.74 19.48 13.89
CA VAL A 780 -5.84 20.08 13.13
C VAL A 780 -6.48 19.00 12.24
N ALA A 781 -7.83 18.96 12.24
CA ALA A 781 -8.65 18.09 11.40
C ALA A 781 -9.08 18.82 10.12
N ALA A 782 -9.76 18.14 9.20
CA ALA A 782 -10.14 18.76 7.92
C ALA A 782 -11.31 19.76 8.08
N PHE A 783 -12.27 19.51 8.96
CA PHE A 783 -13.48 20.35 9.12
C PHE A 783 -13.83 20.64 10.58
N ASP A 784 -13.85 19.63 11.45
CA ASP A 784 -14.37 19.73 12.82
C ASP A 784 -13.26 19.47 13.86
N SER A 785 -13.10 20.37 14.83
CA SER A 785 -12.22 20.12 15.98
C SER A 785 -12.75 18.99 16.87
N ASP A 786 -11.85 18.18 17.44
CA ASP A 786 -12.18 17.15 18.44
C ASP A 786 -13.22 16.11 17.96
N ASN A 787 -13.34 15.88 16.65
CA ASN A 787 -14.18 14.83 16.07
C ASN A 787 -13.47 13.47 16.07
N ASN A 788 -13.12 12.96 17.26
CA ASN A 788 -12.26 11.78 17.46
C ASN A 788 -12.92 10.67 18.30
N HIS A 789 -14.24 10.49 18.15
CA HIS A 789 -15.01 9.49 18.88
C HIS A 789 -14.85 8.05 18.32
N GLU A 790 -13.63 7.51 18.33
CA GLU A 790 -13.22 6.27 17.62
C GLU A 790 -14.14 5.05 17.81
N TYR A 791 -14.78 4.91 18.97
CA TYR A 791 -15.75 3.82 19.20
C TYR A 791 -16.94 3.83 18.23
N LEU A 792 -17.22 4.95 17.56
CA LEU A 792 -18.28 5.05 16.56
C LEU A 792 -17.92 4.31 15.26
N ASN A 793 -16.64 4.10 14.96
CA ASN A 793 -16.22 3.27 13.83
C ASN A 793 -16.55 1.77 14.01
N GLU A 794 -17.04 1.38 15.19
CA GLU A 794 -17.37 -0.01 15.54
C GLU A 794 -18.88 -0.31 15.48
N ILE A 795 -19.71 0.70 15.16
CA ILE A 795 -21.14 0.48 14.94
C ILE A 795 -21.34 -0.27 13.62
N PRO A 796 -22.34 -1.17 13.50
CA PRO A 796 -22.54 -1.97 12.30
C PRO A 796 -22.72 -1.17 10.99
N PHE A 797 -23.14 0.10 11.07
CA PHE A 797 -23.23 0.99 9.91
C PHE A 797 -21.87 1.50 9.42
N ALA A 798 -20.86 1.55 10.29
CA ALA A 798 -19.54 2.12 10.02
C ALA A 798 -18.54 1.05 9.53
N ASP A 799 -18.97 0.13 8.66
CA ASP A 799 -18.10 -0.94 8.17
C ASP A 799 -16.89 -0.43 7.35
N HIS A 800 -16.90 0.85 6.98
CA HIS A 800 -15.81 1.58 6.32
C HIS A 800 -14.83 2.28 7.27
N GLY A 801 -15.13 2.42 8.57
CA GLY A 801 -14.26 3.11 9.54
C GLY A 801 -14.03 4.61 9.27
N ALA A 802 -14.91 5.26 8.49
CA ALA A 802 -14.75 6.62 8.00
C ALA A 802 -15.78 7.62 8.58
N LEU A 803 -16.30 7.37 9.79
CA LEU A 803 -17.34 8.23 10.37
C LEU A 803 -16.82 9.54 10.96
N LEU A 804 -15.52 9.64 11.20
CA LEU A 804 -14.91 10.65 12.06
C LEU A 804 -13.92 11.53 11.30
N ASP A 805 -13.68 12.72 11.83
CA ASP A 805 -12.71 13.68 11.31
C ASP A 805 -11.62 13.96 12.36
N PRO A 806 -10.75 12.98 12.66
CA PRO A 806 -9.68 13.19 13.62
C PRO A 806 -8.59 14.09 13.02
N PRO A 807 -7.84 14.83 13.86
CA PRO A 807 -6.65 15.54 13.44
C PRO A 807 -5.63 14.66 12.72
N THR A 808 -4.98 15.22 11.70
CA THR A 808 -4.05 14.50 10.81
C THR A 808 -2.77 15.30 10.55
N ALA A 809 -1.68 14.60 10.21
CA ALA A 809 -0.35 15.19 10.09
C ALA A 809 -0.24 16.17 8.91
N ASP A 810 -0.80 15.82 7.76
CA ASP A 810 -0.83 16.64 6.55
C ASP A 810 -1.59 17.96 6.76
N VAL A 811 -2.82 17.92 7.30
CA VAL A 811 -3.59 19.15 7.57
C VAL A 811 -2.93 20.01 8.66
N THR A 812 -2.44 19.39 9.72
CA THR A 812 -1.70 20.11 10.78
C THR A 812 -0.46 20.80 10.22
N ALA A 813 0.27 20.13 9.33
CA ALA A 813 1.45 20.68 8.68
C ALA A 813 1.10 21.85 7.74
N ARG A 814 -0.02 21.80 7.02
CA ARG A 814 -0.45 22.93 6.18
C ARG A 814 -0.72 24.19 7.00
N VAL A 815 -1.43 24.07 8.11
CA VAL A 815 -1.69 25.21 9.00
C VAL A 815 -0.40 25.70 9.65
N LEU A 816 0.50 24.79 10.04
CA LEU A 816 1.84 25.16 10.52
C LEU A 816 2.66 25.92 9.46
N THR A 817 2.55 25.54 8.18
CA THR A 817 3.21 26.26 7.08
C THR A 817 2.75 27.72 7.04
N LEU A 818 1.45 27.97 7.03
CA LEU A 818 0.91 29.34 7.03
C LEU A 818 1.34 30.14 8.27
N THR A 819 1.18 29.56 9.46
CA THR A 819 1.57 30.23 10.72
C THR A 819 3.07 30.49 10.82
N GLY A 820 3.90 29.60 10.28
CA GLY A 820 5.34 29.77 10.18
C GLY A 820 5.73 30.89 9.21
N LEU A 821 5.02 31.06 8.10
CA LEU A 821 5.22 32.18 7.17
C LEU A 821 4.81 33.53 7.78
N LEU A 822 3.71 33.55 8.55
CA LEU A 822 3.19 34.78 9.15
C LEU A 822 3.95 35.22 10.40
N GLN A 823 4.52 34.28 11.16
CA GLN A 823 5.29 34.52 12.40
C GLN A 823 4.59 35.44 13.41
N ARG A 824 3.26 35.28 13.54
CA ARG A 824 2.48 36.07 14.50
C ARG A 824 2.81 35.66 15.93
N PRO A 825 3.22 36.58 16.81
CA PRO A 825 3.60 36.25 18.18
C PRO A 825 2.50 35.53 18.99
N GLU A 826 1.23 35.86 18.72
CA GLU A 826 0.07 35.25 19.38
C GLU A 826 -0.17 33.78 19.00
N ASP A 827 0.39 33.30 17.88
CA ASP A 827 0.20 31.93 17.39
C ASP A 827 1.20 30.95 18.03
N GLY A 828 2.15 31.42 18.85
CA GLY A 828 3.16 30.60 19.53
C GLY A 828 2.62 29.39 20.30
N PRO A 829 1.56 29.51 21.12
CA PRO A 829 0.95 28.37 21.80
C PRO A 829 0.36 27.32 20.85
N PHE A 830 -0.23 27.76 19.72
CA PHE A 830 -0.75 26.87 18.68
C PHE A 830 0.40 26.07 18.06
N ILE A 831 1.45 26.77 17.61
CA ILE A 831 2.63 26.17 16.96
C ILE A 831 3.27 25.13 17.88
N GLN A 832 3.46 25.45 19.16
CA GLN A 832 4.07 24.52 20.12
C GLN A 832 3.28 23.20 20.24
N ARG A 833 1.95 23.29 20.32
CA ARG A 833 1.07 22.11 20.46
C ARG A 833 0.99 21.30 19.17
N ALA A 834 0.94 21.96 18.02
CA ALA A 834 0.92 21.33 16.71
C ALA A 834 2.25 20.61 16.41
N MET A 835 3.39 21.23 16.74
CA MET A 835 4.71 20.60 16.66
C MET A 835 4.84 19.37 17.57
N ALA A 836 4.31 19.46 18.80
CA ALA A 836 4.27 18.32 19.70
C ALA A 836 3.36 17.20 19.18
N TYR A 837 2.30 17.53 18.46
CA TYR A 837 1.45 16.55 17.77
C TYR A 837 2.21 15.86 16.63
N LEU A 838 2.82 16.61 15.69
CA LEU A 838 3.58 16.01 14.57
C LEU A 838 4.71 15.08 15.03
N LYS A 839 5.43 15.44 16.10
CA LYS A 839 6.47 14.57 16.67
C LYS A 839 5.94 13.26 17.25
N ARG A 840 4.68 13.21 17.69
CA ARG A 840 4.03 11.97 18.18
C ARG A 840 3.48 11.11 17.06
N GLU A 841 3.02 11.75 15.98
CA GLU A 841 2.48 11.06 14.80
C GLU A 841 3.56 10.56 13.84
N GLN A 842 4.83 10.91 14.07
CA GLN A 842 5.92 10.43 13.21
C GLN A 842 6.08 8.92 13.35
N GLU A 843 6.17 8.24 12.21
CA GLU A 843 6.40 6.81 12.13
C GLU A 843 7.85 6.43 12.49
N ALA A 844 8.07 5.16 12.81
CA ALA A 844 9.38 4.67 13.22
C ALA A 844 10.46 4.79 12.12
N ASP A 845 10.07 4.76 10.85
CA ASP A 845 10.94 4.99 9.68
C ASP A 845 11.20 6.48 9.41
N GLY A 846 10.53 7.38 10.13
CA GLY A 846 10.65 8.84 9.98
C GLY A 846 9.56 9.48 9.12
N SER A 847 8.71 8.71 8.47
CA SER A 847 7.64 9.23 7.61
C SER A 847 6.42 9.72 8.41
N TRP A 848 5.49 10.39 7.73
CA TRP A 848 4.16 10.71 8.24
C TRP A 848 3.07 10.18 7.33
N PHE A 849 2.00 9.64 7.91
CA PHE A 849 0.82 9.19 7.20
C PHE A 849 0.12 10.36 6.48
N GLY A 850 -0.18 10.18 5.19
CA GLY A 850 -0.97 11.13 4.40
C GLY A 850 -2.43 10.74 4.40
N ARG A 851 -3.30 11.53 5.04
CA ARG A 851 -4.74 11.23 5.11
C ARG A 851 -5.48 11.63 3.85
N TRP A 852 -5.03 12.68 3.15
CA TRP A 852 -5.71 13.28 2.00
C TRP A 852 -4.90 13.28 0.70
N GLY A 853 -3.74 12.61 0.70
CA GLY A 853 -2.92 12.38 -0.48
C GLY A 853 -2.12 11.10 -0.28
N THR A 854 -1.98 10.31 -1.34
CA THR A 854 -1.40 8.96 -1.29
C THR A 854 0.12 9.00 -1.23
N ASN A 855 0.78 8.56 -0.17
CA ASN A 855 0.35 8.36 1.22
C ASN A 855 1.45 8.93 2.13
N TYR A 856 2.47 8.14 2.43
CA TYR A 856 3.56 8.55 3.31
C TYR A 856 4.51 9.54 2.64
N ILE A 857 4.64 9.55 1.31
CA ILE A 857 5.37 10.60 0.57
C ILE A 857 4.66 11.94 0.75
N TYR A 858 3.32 11.96 0.60
CA TYR A 858 2.49 13.16 0.73
C TYR A 858 2.53 13.74 2.16
N GLY A 859 2.33 12.89 3.17
CA GLY A 859 2.38 13.30 4.57
C GLY A 859 3.77 13.84 4.96
N THR A 860 4.84 13.13 4.55
CA THR A 860 6.22 13.57 4.80
C THR A 860 6.55 14.89 4.12
N TRP A 861 6.19 15.07 2.86
CA TRP A 861 6.37 16.34 2.14
C TRP A 861 5.69 17.49 2.87
N SER A 862 4.43 17.31 3.26
CA SER A 862 3.64 18.32 3.96
C SER A 862 4.31 18.77 5.25
N VAL A 863 4.80 17.83 6.06
CA VAL A 863 5.50 18.13 7.31
C VAL A 863 6.83 18.85 7.06
N LEU A 864 7.65 18.39 6.12
CA LEU A 864 8.95 19.03 5.84
C LEU A 864 8.78 20.49 5.36
N MET A 865 7.77 20.78 4.55
CA MET A 865 7.41 22.14 4.16
C MET A 865 7.06 23.02 5.37
N ALA A 866 6.30 22.48 6.33
CA ALA A 866 5.94 23.21 7.54
C ALA A 866 7.15 23.55 8.41
N LEU A 867 8.09 22.60 8.53
CA LEU A 867 9.32 22.81 9.30
C LEU A 867 10.22 23.86 8.66
N GLU A 868 10.25 23.95 7.34
CA GLU A 868 10.99 24.98 6.62
C GLU A 868 10.39 26.35 6.89
N ALA A 869 9.07 26.48 6.76
CA ALA A 869 8.36 27.72 7.02
C ALA A 869 8.55 28.22 8.47
N LEU A 870 8.69 27.29 9.42
CA LEU A 870 8.98 27.60 10.83
C LEU A 870 10.46 27.96 11.10
N GLY A 871 11.35 27.74 10.13
CA GLY A 871 12.79 27.93 10.32
C GLY A 871 13.42 26.92 11.29
N GLU A 872 12.88 25.70 11.38
CA GLU A 872 13.41 24.65 12.23
C GLU A 872 14.82 24.22 11.80
N ASP A 873 15.63 23.78 12.77
CA ASP A 873 16.93 23.17 12.49
C ASP A 873 16.72 21.80 11.84
N MET A 874 16.87 21.75 10.51
CA MET A 874 16.69 20.55 9.70
C MET A 874 17.69 19.44 10.03
N SER A 875 18.79 19.72 10.74
CA SER A 875 19.78 18.70 11.13
C SER A 875 19.33 17.80 12.28
N GLN A 876 18.21 18.13 12.94
CA GLN A 876 17.67 17.31 14.02
C GLN A 876 17.39 15.86 13.55
N ASP A 877 17.80 14.88 14.37
CA ASP A 877 17.73 13.45 14.04
C ASP A 877 16.36 12.99 13.52
N TRP A 878 15.27 13.51 14.09
CA TRP A 878 13.92 13.13 13.68
C TRP A 878 13.53 13.66 12.30
N ILE A 879 14.04 14.82 11.90
CA ILE A 879 13.85 15.37 10.55
C ILE A 879 14.73 14.59 9.57
N GLN A 880 15.98 14.30 9.95
CA GLN A 880 16.90 13.52 9.12
C GLN A 880 16.40 12.09 8.85
N ARG A 881 15.62 11.48 9.76
CA ARG A 881 14.93 10.21 9.46
C ARG A 881 13.90 10.36 8.33
N ALA A 882 13.14 11.45 8.30
CA ALA A 882 12.18 11.71 7.23
C ALA A 882 12.87 11.94 5.87
N VAL A 883 14.00 12.63 5.89
CA VAL A 883 14.88 12.81 4.72
C VAL A 883 15.42 11.47 4.23
N ALA A 884 15.95 10.64 5.15
CA ALA A 884 16.43 9.31 4.83
C ALA A 884 15.32 8.40 4.28
N TYR A 885 14.10 8.52 4.81
CA TYR A 885 12.92 7.84 4.29
C TYR A 885 12.66 8.23 2.82
N LEU A 886 12.54 9.53 2.51
CA LEU A 886 12.30 9.99 1.14
C LEU A 886 13.41 9.51 0.19
N ARG A 887 14.69 9.65 0.56
CA ARG A 887 15.80 9.12 -0.25
C ARG A 887 15.71 7.61 -0.47
N GLY A 888 15.38 6.87 0.58
CA GLY A 888 15.24 5.42 0.53
C GLY A 888 14.10 4.93 -0.37
N MET A 889 13.09 5.77 -0.61
CA MET A 889 11.98 5.47 -1.53
C MET A 889 12.24 5.86 -2.98
N GLN A 890 13.37 6.51 -3.29
CA GLN A 890 13.69 6.88 -4.67
C GLN A 890 13.95 5.63 -5.51
N ARG A 891 13.29 5.56 -6.68
CA ARG A 891 13.41 4.44 -7.62
C ARG A 891 14.68 4.53 -8.45
N THR A 892 15.01 3.43 -9.14
CA THR A 892 16.22 3.31 -9.98
C THR A 892 16.18 4.20 -11.22
N ASP A 893 15.00 4.62 -11.69
CA ASP A 893 14.81 5.56 -12.79
C ASP A 893 14.92 7.04 -12.34
N GLY A 894 14.97 7.31 -11.04
CA GLY A 894 15.09 8.66 -10.47
C GLY A 894 13.79 9.22 -9.91
N SER A 895 12.67 8.57 -10.20
CA SER A 895 11.34 8.96 -9.75
C SER A 895 11.03 8.49 -8.32
N TRP A 896 9.87 8.91 -7.83
CA TRP A 896 9.19 8.31 -6.69
C TRP A 896 7.81 7.83 -7.11
N GLY A 897 7.27 6.87 -6.36
CA GLY A 897 5.89 6.48 -6.48
C GLY A 897 5.44 5.64 -5.28
N GLU A 898 4.15 5.75 -4.95
CA GLU A 898 3.53 5.07 -3.83
C GLU A 898 2.11 4.61 -4.19
N ASP A 899 1.82 3.33 -3.98
CA ASP A 899 0.55 2.73 -4.40
C ASP A 899 -0.57 3.01 -3.39
N ASN A 900 -1.83 3.08 -3.87
CA ASN A 900 -3.01 3.28 -3.01
C ASN A 900 -3.29 2.08 -2.09
N GLY A 901 -2.71 0.92 -2.41
CA GLY A 901 -2.62 -0.24 -1.54
C GLY A 901 -1.93 0.03 -0.21
N THR A 902 -1.03 1.03 -0.12
CA THR A 902 -0.31 1.40 1.12
C THR A 902 -1.19 1.85 2.29
N TYR A 903 -2.47 2.12 2.04
CA TYR A 903 -3.43 2.33 3.13
C TYR A 903 -3.82 1.04 3.84
N TRP A 904 -3.63 -0.14 3.26
CA TRP A 904 -3.98 -1.43 3.87
C TRP A 904 -2.89 -1.91 4.84
N ASP A 905 -1.91 -2.67 4.35
CA ASP A 905 -0.73 -3.15 5.08
C ASP A 905 0.49 -3.52 4.17
N PRO A 906 0.64 -3.08 2.89
CA PRO A 906 1.84 -3.37 2.13
C PRO A 906 3.01 -2.48 2.62
N PRO A 907 4.26 -2.76 2.18
CA PRO A 907 5.42 -1.96 2.58
C PRO A 907 5.21 -0.47 2.26
N ARG A 908 5.34 0.38 3.28
CA ARG A 908 5.17 1.84 3.19
C ARG A 908 6.10 2.45 2.15
N GLY A 909 5.63 3.44 1.38
CA GLY A 909 6.44 4.17 0.40
C GLY A 909 6.91 3.38 -0.83
N ARG A 910 6.48 2.12 -1.00
CA ARG A 910 6.83 1.31 -2.17
C ARG A 910 5.67 1.26 -3.16
N SER A 911 6.00 1.54 -4.42
CA SER A 911 5.18 1.25 -5.59
C SER A 911 6.08 0.68 -6.69
N ASP A 912 5.53 -0.19 -7.53
CA ASP A 912 6.16 -0.60 -8.78
C ASP A 912 6.02 0.46 -9.88
N VAL A 913 5.22 1.50 -9.62
CA VAL A 913 4.90 2.56 -10.58
C VAL A 913 5.55 3.87 -10.17
N SER A 914 6.10 4.58 -11.17
CA SER A 914 6.65 5.92 -11.07
C SER A 914 5.55 6.94 -11.35
N THR A 915 5.35 7.96 -10.51
CA THR A 915 4.32 8.99 -10.77
C THR A 915 4.92 10.40 -10.69
N SER A 916 4.38 11.31 -11.51
CA SER A 916 4.85 12.69 -11.58
C SER A 916 4.57 13.48 -10.31
N PHE A 917 3.40 13.30 -9.72
CA PHE A 917 2.99 14.04 -8.53
C PHE A 917 3.71 13.58 -7.26
N GLN A 918 3.98 12.28 -7.07
CA GLN A 918 4.77 11.80 -5.91
C GLN A 918 6.25 12.11 -6.07
N THR A 919 6.79 12.04 -7.29
CA THR A 919 8.15 12.54 -7.59
C THR A 919 8.28 14.01 -7.20
N ALA A 920 7.29 14.83 -7.57
CA ALA A 920 7.25 16.22 -7.19
C ALA A 920 7.19 16.43 -5.66
N TRP A 921 6.31 15.73 -4.94
CA TRP A 921 6.23 15.84 -3.48
C TRP A 921 7.53 15.45 -2.78
N ALA A 922 8.15 14.33 -3.18
CA ALA A 922 9.42 13.92 -2.62
C ALA A 922 10.51 14.96 -2.87
N MET A 923 10.62 15.50 -4.09
CA MET A 923 11.56 16.57 -4.41
C MET A 923 11.30 17.83 -3.58
N LEU A 924 10.05 18.29 -3.50
CA LEU A 924 9.68 19.45 -2.68
C LEU A 924 10.06 19.25 -1.20
N GLY A 925 9.79 18.06 -0.65
CA GLY A 925 10.12 17.71 0.74
C GLY A 925 11.63 17.70 1.00
N LEU A 926 12.41 17.07 0.10
CA LEU A 926 13.88 17.05 0.20
C LEU A 926 14.46 18.47 0.11
N MET A 927 13.97 19.30 -0.80
CA MET A 927 14.42 20.70 -0.92
C MET A 927 14.03 21.53 0.31
N ALA A 928 12.85 21.31 0.89
CA ALA A 928 12.43 21.95 2.15
C ALA A 928 13.31 21.55 3.34
N ALA A 929 13.82 20.32 3.36
CA ALA A 929 14.80 19.87 4.34
C ALA A 929 16.22 20.42 4.13
N GLY A 930 16.41 21.30 3.13
CA GLY A 930 17.68 21.95 2.83
C GLY A 930 18.57 21.17 1.87
N GLU A 931 18.10 20.07 1.26
CA GLU A 931 18.87 19.40 0.23
C GLU A 931 19.02 20.26 -1.03
N ARG A 932 20.26 20.38 -1.50
CA ARG A 932 20.62 21.12 -2.70
C ARG A 932 21.70 20.36 -3.45
N ASP A 933 21.68 20.43 -4.78
CA ASP A 933 22.72 19.84 -5.63
C ASP A 933 22.98 18.34 -5.37
N THR A 934 21.94 17.59 -4.96
CA THR A 934 22.07 16.14 -4.70
C THR A 934 21.77 15.32 -5.95
N PRO A 935 22.44 14.16 -6.15
CA PRO A 935 22.13 13.25 -7.25
C PRO A 935 20.66 12.80 -7.26
N ALA A 936 20.05 12.68 -6.08
CA ALA A 936 18.64 12.32 -5.94
C ALA A 936 17.73 13.37 -6.60
N LEU A 937 17.90 14.64 -6.26
CA LEU A 937 17.11 15.74 -6.85
C LEU A 937 17.36 15.88 -8.36
N ALA A 938 18.63 15.77 -8.80
CA ALA A 938 18.96 15.85 -10.22
C ALA A 938 18.31 14.75 -11.06
N ARG A 939 18.25 13.52 -10.53
CA ARG A 939 17.58 12.39 -11.18
C ARG A 939 16.06 12.55 -11.20
N GLY A 940 15.46 13.04 -10.12
CA GLY A 940 14.03 13.35 -10.07
C GLY A 940 13.64 14.43 -11.09
N ALA A 941 14.42 15.52 -11.16
CA ALA A 941 14.21 16.58 -12.14
C ALA A 941 14.34 16.08 -13.58
N ALA A 942 15.39 15.29 -13.88
CA ALA A 942 15.57 14.69 -15.20
C ALA A 942 14.38 13.79 -15.58
N TRP A 943 13.92 12.94 -14.66
CA TRP A 943 12.77 12.08 -14.90
C TRP A 943 11.49 12.89 -15.17
N LEU A 944 11.22 13.95 -14.40
CA LEU A 944 10.06 14.81 -14.65
C LEU A 944 10.14 15.48 -16.02
N ILE A 945 11.31 15.99 -16.43
CA ILE A 945 11.50 16.59 -17.75
C ILE A 945 11.22 15.55 -18.85
N ASP A 946 11.77 14.34 -18.72
CA ASP A 946 11.60 13.28 -19.71
C ASP A 946 10.16 12.73 -19.77
N ALA A 947 9.44 12.76 -18.65
CA ALA A 947 8.06 12.28 -18.55
C ALA A 947 7.00 13.31 -18.98
N GLN A 948 7.40 14.56 -19.27
CA GLN A 948 6.46 15.60 -19.69
C GLN A 948 5.90 15.31 -21.08
N GLY A 949 4.58 15.39 -21.22
CA GLY A 949 3.89 15.26 -22.50
C GLY A 949 4.06 16.48 -23.40
N ASP A 950 3.81 16.27 -24.71
CA ASP A 950 3.87 17.33 -25.73
C ASP A 950 2.90 18.50 -25.47
N ASP A 951 1.87 18.28 -24.63
CA ASP A 951 0.89 19.27 -24.21
C ASP A 951 1.32 20.09 -22.98
N GLY A 952 2.58 19.93 -22.54
CA GLY A 952 3.19 20.63 -21.41
C GLY A 952 2.80 20.07 -20.04
N ALA A 953 2.02 19.00 -19.98
CA ALA A 953 1.55 18.38 -18.74
C ALA A 953 2.08 16.95 -18.55
N TRP A 954 1.87 16.39 -17.36
CA TRP A 954 2.10 14.97 -17.07
C TRP A 954 0.78 14.21 -17.06
N HIS A 955 0.84 12.90 -17.29
CA HIS A 955 -0.36 12.07 -17.37
C HIS A 955 -0.12 10.74 -16.66
N ASP A 956 -0.52 10.69 -15.39
CA ASP A 956 -0.48 9.48 -14.58
C ASP A 956 -1.89 8.86 -14.53
N PRO A 957 -2.09 7.57 -14.84
CA PRO A 957 -3.38 6.91 -14.68
C PRO A 957 -3.79 6.70 -13.21
N GLU A 958 -2.84 6.72 -12.27
CA GLU A 958 -3.00 6.44 -10.85
C GLU A 958 -3.96 7.41 -10.14
N HIS A 959 -4.62 6.91 -9.08
CA HIS A 959 -5.35 7.76 -8.15
C HIS A 959 -4.36 8.43 -7.19
N THR A 960 -4.61 9.69 -6.87
CA THR A 960 -3.65 10.57 -6.21
C THR A 960 -3.88 10.68 -4.71
N ALA A 961 -5.09 10.34 -4.23
CA ALA A 961 -5.50 10.51 -2.85
C ALA A 961 -6.62 9.54 -2.48
N PRO A 962 -6.78 9.16 -1.21
CA PRO A 962 -8.04 8.63 -0.72
C PRO A 962 -9.02 9.79 -0.43
N GLY A 963 -10.31 9.60 -0.73
CA GLY A 963 -11.35 10.34 0.01
C GLY A 963 -11.53 9.71 1.39
N PHE A 964 -11.63 8.38 1.42
CA PHE A 964 -11.65 7.56 2.63
C PHE A 964 -10.69 6.39 2.46
N PRO A 965 -9.59 6.33 3.23
CA PRO A 965 -8.62 5.24 3.14
C PRO A 965 -9.30 3.89 3.13
N ARG A 966 -8.89 3.00 2.20
CA ARG A 966 -9.42 1.63 2.01
C ARG A 966 -10.83 1.53 1.44
N VAL A 967 -11.50 2.66 1.18
CA VAL A 967 -12.94 2.69 0.92
C VAL A 967 -13.26 3.45 -0.36
N PHE A 968 -12.57 4.56 -0.60
CA PHE A 968 -12.90 5.48 -1.67
C PHE A 968 -11.66 6.29 -2.04
N TYR A 969 -11.29 6.29 -3.32
CA TYR A 969 -10.10 6.98 -3.82
C TYR A 969 -10.47 7.99 -4.89
N LEU A 970 -9.66 9.05 -4.95
CA LEU A 970 -9.81 10.20 -5.81
C LEU A 970 -8.58 10.32 -6.70
N LYS A 971 -8.83 10.70 -7.94
CA LYS A 971 -7.81 11.18 -8.87
C LYS A 971 -8.05 12.66 -9.12
N TYR A 972 -7.11 13.45 -8.61
CA TYR A 972 -7.03 14.89 -8.86
C TYR A 972 -6.24 15.11 -10.14
N HIS A 973 -6.93 15.34 -11.25
CA HIS A 973 -6.26 15.56 -12.54
C HIS A 973 -5.33 16.78 -12.53
N GLY A 974 -5.61 17.77 -11.67
CA GLY A 974 -4.74 18.92 -11.44
C GLY A 974 -3.36 18.59 -10.86
N TYR A 975 -3.20 17.48 -10.14
CA TYR A 975 -1.93 17.16 -9.45
C TYR A 975 -0.79 16.94 -10.44
N THR A 976 -1.09 16.37 -11.60
CA THR A 976 -0.16 16.17 -12.72
C THR A 976 0.09 17.43 -13.56
N ARG A 977 -0.53 18.56 -13.19
CA ARG A 977 -0.33 19.88 -13.81
C ARG A 977 0.57 20.75 -12.93
N TYR A 978 0.17 20.99 -11.68
CA TYR A 978 0.85 21.97 -10.83
C TYR A 978 1.98 21.40 -9.96
N PHE A 979 1.94 20.15 -9.51
CA PHE A 979 3.02 19.64 -8.64
C PHE A 979 4.35 19.44 -9.37
N PRO A 980 4.40 18.80 -10.56
CA PRO A 980 5.63 18.71 -11.34
C PRO A 980 6.22 20.09 -11.67
N LEU A 981 5.37 21.06 -12.06
CA LEU A 981 5.80 22.44 -12.27
C LEU A 981 6.40 23.03 -10.99
N TRP A 982 5.72 22.88 -9.85
CA TRP A 982 6.19 23.40 -8.56
C TRP A 982 7.55 22.80 -8.20
N ALA A 983 7.73 21.49 -8.32
CA ALA A 983 8.99 20.83 -8.03
C ALA A 983 10.12 21.28 -8.95
N LEU A 984 9.88 21.38 -10.26
CA LEU A 984 10.90 21.83 -11.23
C LEU A 984 11.26 23.31 -11.03
N ALA A 985 10.26 24.17 -10.79
CA ALA A 985 10.46 25.58 -10.49
C ALA A 985 11.28 25.77 -9.22
N ARG A 986 10.93 25.06 -8.15
CA ARG A 986 11.67 25.11 -6.89
C ARG A 986 13.08 24.58 -7.04
N TYR A 987 13.25 23.48 -7.77
CA TYR A 987 14.57 22.94 -8.11
C TYR A 987 15.42 24.00 -8.82
N ARG A 988 14.89 24.68 -9.84
CA ARG A 988 15.58 25.81 -10.49
C ARG A 988 15.96 26.91 -9.49
N ASN A 989 15.07 27.26 -8.55
CA ASN A 989 15.26 28.38 -7.62
C ASN A 989 16.32 28.08 -6.53
N VAL A 990 16.40 26.85 -6.03
CA VAL A 990 17.37 26.47 -4.97
C VAL A 990 18.75 26.13 -5.53
N HIS A 991 18.85 25.77 -6.81
CA HIS A 991 20.11 25.53 -7.51
C HIS A 991 20.84 26.85 -7.82
N GLY A 992 22.01 27.05 -7.23
CA GLY A 992 22.86 28.24 -7.43
C GLY A 992 22.88 29.25 -6.28
N VAL A 993 22.13 29.02 -5.20
CA VAL A 993 22.19 29.82 -3.97
C VAL A 993 23.07 29.08 -2.94
N PRO A 994 24.22 29.64 -2.50
CA PRO A 994 25.05 29.01 -1.46
C PRO A 994 24.26 28.79 -0.18
N ALA A 995 24.51 27.68 0.52
CA ALA A 995 24.00 27.47 1.87
C ALA A 995 24.69 28.46 2.83
N SER A 996 24.15 29.66 3.00
CA SER A 996 24.39 30.46 4.21
C SER A 996 23.54 29.82 5.32
N GLY A 997 24.10 29.17 6.33
CA GLY A 997 25.11 29.76 7.20
C GLY A 997 24.38 30.70 8.15
N ALA A 998 23.87 30.15 9.25
CA ALA A 998 23.39 30.91 10.39
C ALA A 998 24.54 31.74 10.97
N GLU A 999 24.83 32.89 10.39
CA GLU A 999 25.58 33.94 11.05
C GLU A 999 24.60 35.05 11.42
N ALA A 1000 24.31 35.08 12.72
CA ALA A 1000 23.67 36.21 13.37
C ALA A 1000 24.41 37.49 12.97
N ALA A 1001 23.71 38.41 12.31
CA ALA A 1001 24.16 39.78 12.16
C ALA A 1001 24.13 40.45 13.54
N SER A 1002 25.18 40.25 14.33
CA SER A 1002 25.61 41.21 15.33
C SER A 1002 26.52 42.23 14.64
N THR A 1003 26.05 43.45 14.45
CA THR A 1003 26.92 44.64 14.43
C THR A 1003 26.09 45.89 14.72
N ASP A 1004 26.42 46.48 15.86
CA ASP A 1004 26.40 47.90 16.29
C ASP A 1004 25.18 48.80 16.08
#